data_AF-A0A1E5C8E3-F1
#
_entry.id   AF-A0A1E5C8E3-F1
#
_cell.length_a   1.000
_cell.length_b   1.000
_cell.length_c   1.000
_cell.angle_alpha   90.00
_cell.angle_beta   90.00
_cell.angle_gamma   90.00
#
_symmetry.space_group_name_H-M   'P 1'
#
loop_
_entity.id
_entity.type
_entity.pdbx_description
1 polymer ?
#
loop_
_entity_poly.entity_id
_entity_poly.type
_entity_poly.pdbx_seq_one_letter_code
_entity_poly.pdbx_strand_id
1 'polypeptide(L)'
;MKMINTLCVAGSAVLWSGIATAAFNDAGTEYSTAETKNYVWNEALEPIELVNSILCFTAQFNVTEFANEGPYLVLADEGACFDDSDDGSTGQSSGASNTPSYLKAVANVTRESDSSPLIANVWIPEMASGSGEQAIRFKAVISEGASSTDPFGQFTFNFEFFDNFTDLSPQGGGEVLTVDSLAGSIGFTLYESSQQGASTYTQSASVVMSSDRSDGIALTSSGNGGAYALTFSADNVLLQNASDFDSLPYKSGDNSGTCLSRTLFDSDVHRYDLYNASTGAQIGVNAGFPIRYASANNANYDSYGYIGYWGLWSEVEGAVTNGETIVKDDGGTQTPYTVVTAPGRLIKNTVKTLNLSDARGVSFSYWDSTVFSDSTFDQWVVKYLTAAQDSVGSDGFYKTGKLSWGQNGPTITAFGPTQIVLSSNESLYMYSEQLGGEVKYLQGKTALTYYEQSFINGSETGSGELLNGGSVTLYCYDNCPIGTLDLSDLTNWSGASSPFETASGPHNFTFSTTGGNLLTLVSANSSEPVRYNASLTQSNIDSTPHSWGVRSGPMVTSTVSNSYDIYDPAIVTEYYVWETGLQPWNQLTAIQDGSGDVVSFDKPLQFTYSHSNANDRSGSAGTFAGQTFLLNYGGNGDLWGIPYTQNGERYVPQFSVSDGVLMGSANQYVVKAREIEQTMQAASGQCSALTLADPAVSVPTSVSGSADIGDMPVIEGEPSVIAGVTQ
;
A
#
# COMPACT_ATOMS: atom_id res chain seq x y z
N MET A 1 -90.81 -6.32 -7.46
CA MET A 1 -91.00 -5.55 -6.21
C MET A 1 -89.90 -5.98 -5.24
N LYS A 2 -89.20 -5.02 -4.61
CA LYS A 2 -87.92 -5.10 -3.85
C LYS A 2 -86.67 -5.12 -4.74
N MET A 3 -85.59 -4.41 -4.44
CA MET A 3 -85.27 -3.22 -3.63
C MET A 3 -83.88 -2.82 -4.14
N ILE A 4 -83.63 -1.53 -4.32
CA ILE A 4 -82.30 -0.99 -4.62
C ILE A 4 -81.44 -1.16 -3.37
N ASN A 5 -80.21 -1.65 -3.52
CA ASN A 5 -79.16 -1.34 -2.54
C ASN A 5 -77.79 -1.20 -3.24
N THR A 6 -77.28 0.01 -3.09
CA THR A 6 -75.98 0.53 -3.51
C THR A 6 -74.84 -0.25 -2.85
N LEU A 7 -73.87 -0.72 -3.64
CA LEU A 7 -72.60 -1.24 -3.12
C LEU A 7 -71.49 -0.22 -3.44
N CYS A 8 -70.91 0.36 -2.38
CA CYS A 8 -69.72 1.20 -2.44
C CYS A 8 -68.51 0.38 -2.92
N VAL A 9 -67.81 0.89 -3.93
CA VAL A 9 -66.47 0.42 -4.33
C VAL A 9 -65.45 1.09 -3.41
N ALA A 10 -64.80 0.31 -2.55
CA ALA A 10 -63.63 0.76 -1.80
C ALA A 10 -62.38 0.63 -2.68
N GLY A 11 -61.72 1.76 -2.94
CA GLY A 11 -60.41 1.78 -3.61
C GLY A 11 -59.31 1.34 -2.65
N SER A 12 -58.58 0.29 -3.03
CA SER A 12 -57.34 -0.11 -2.36
C SER A 12 -56.24 0.88 -2.72
N ALA A 13 -55.84 1.71 -1.74
CA ALA A 13 -54.61 2.48 -1.82
C ALA A 13 -53.43 1.53 -1.60
N VAL A 14 -52.65 1.29 -2.65
CA VAL A 14 -51.35 0.63 -2.56
C VAL A 14 -50.39 1.63 -1.92
N LEU A 15 -50.10 1.44 -0.64
CA LEU A 15 -49.00 2.13 0.04
C LEU A 15 -47.70 1.59 -0.54
N TRP A 16 -47.03 2.39 -1.38
CA TRP A 16 -45.62 2.21 -1.69
C TRP A 16 -44.84 2.50 -0.40
N SER A 17 -44.48 1.45 0.33
CA SER A 17 -43.42 1.53 1.34
C SER A 17 -42.14 1.90 0.61
N GLY A 18 -41.69 3.15 0.78
CA GLY A 18 -40.35 3.55 0.38
C GLY A 18 -39.35 2.61 1.04
N ILE A 19 -38.45 2.04 0.23
CA ILE A 19 -37.28 1.33 0.73
C ILE A 19 -36.52 2.38 1.56
N ALA A 20 -36.55 2.23 2.89
CA ALA A 20 -35.66 2.98 3.74
C ALA A 20 -34.24 2.53 3.36
N THR A 21 -33.49 3.41 2.70
CA THR A 21 -32.04 3.23 2.54
C THR A 21 -31.46 3.27 3.94
N ALA A 22 -30.93 2.13 4.41
CA ALA A 22 -30.22 2.07 5.68
C ALA A 22 -29.08 3.09 5.66
N ALA A 23 -28.91 3.86 6.74
CA ALA A 23 -27.73 4.70 6.88
C ALA A 23 -26.47 3.83 6.88
N PHE A 24 -25.33 4.36 6.43
CA PHE A 24 -24.11 3.56 6.33
C PHE A 24 -23.71 2.90 7.66
N ASN A 25 -24.04 3.51 8.80
CA ASN A 25 -23.74 3.03 10.13
C ASN A 25 -24.88 2.23 10.79
N ASP A 26 -25.97 1.94 10.08
CA ASP A 26 -27.02 1.06 10.58
C ASP A 26 -26.47 -0.35 10.80
N ALA A 27 -26.99 -1.04 11.82
CA ALA A 27 -26.51 -2.38 12.17
C ALA A 27 -26.72 -3.37 11.01
N GLY A 28 -25.67 -4.10 10.65
CA GLY A 28 -25.67 -5.12 9.60
C GLY A 28 -25.22 -4.63 8.23
N THR A 29 -24.87 -3.34 8.08
CA THR A 29 -24.10 -2.87 6.92
C THR A 29 -22.67 -3.37 7.01
N GLU A 30 -22.00 -3.51 5.86
CA GLU A 30 -20.58 -3.90 5.81
C GLU A 30 -19.71 -2.93 6.61
N TYR A 31 -20.00 -1.62 6.58
CA TYR A 31 -19.34 -0.62 7.41
C TYR A 31 -19.49 -0.89 8.91
N SER A 32 -20.71 -1.23 9.38
CA SER A 32 -20.97 -1.49 10.80
C SER A 32 -20.34 -2.78 11.30
N THR A 33 -20.20 -3.78 10.42
CA THR A 33 -19.59 -5.09 10.72
C THR A 33 -18.09 -5.12 10.47
N ALA A 34 -17.54 -4.15 9.75
CA ALA A 34 -16.11 -4.07 9.47
C ALA A 34 -15.30 -4.01 10.77
N GLU A 35 -14.34 -4.92 10.88
CA GLU A 35 -13.44 -5.01 12.02
C GLU A 35 -12.24 -4.08 11.84
N THR A 36 -11.73 -3.57 12.95
CA THR A 36 -10.52 -2.74 12.98
C THR A 36 -9.48 -3.47 13.83
N LYS A 37 -8.34 -3.80 13.21
CA LYS A 37 -7.18 -4.34 13.92
C LYS A 37 -6.49 -3.21 14.65
N ASN A 38 -6.29 -3.38 15.96
CA ASN A 38 -5.52 -2.46 16.77
C ASN A 38 -4.33 -3.22 17.35
N TYR A 39 -3.13 -2.67 17.24
CA TYR A 39 -1.94 -3.21 17.88
C TYR A 39 -1.22 -2.10 18.64
N VAL A 40 -0.60 -2.46 19.76
CA VAL A 40 0.16 -1.50 20.57
C VAL A 40 1.63 -1.66 20.23
N TRP A 41 2.25 -0.58 19.76
CA TRP A 41 3.69 -0.54 19.58
C TRP A 41 4.38 -0.07 20.86
N ASN A 42 5.40 -0.83 21.26
CA ASN A 42 6.34 -0.46 22.31
C ASN A 42 7.67 -1.17 22.02
N GLU A 43 8.78 -0.43 22.06
CA GLU A 43 10.12 -0.97 21.79
C GLU A 43 10.45 -2.22 22.65
N ALA A 44 9.94 -2.29 23.88
CA ALA A 44 10.14 -3.44 24.75
C ALA A 44 9.43 -4.73 24.29
N LEU A 45 8.51 -4.62 23.31
CA LEU A 45 7.79 -5.73 22.70
C LEU A 45 8.46 -6.26 21.43
N GLU A 46 9.45 -5.56 20.87
CA GLU A 46 10.21 -6.03 19.69
C GLU A 46 10.72 -7.48 19.89
N PRO A 47 11.28 -7.87 21.06
CA PRO A 47 11.69 -9.26 21.28
C PRO A 47 10.53 -10.28 21.35
N ILE A 48 9.28 -9.84 21.35
CA ILE A 48 8.08 -10.70 21.41
C ILE A 48 7.36 -10.70 20.06
N GLU A 49 7.63 -9.75 19.16
CA GLU A 49 7.02 -9.70 17.82
C GLU A 49 7.26 -10.99 17.04
N LEU A 50 8.47 -11.55 17.11
CA LEU A 50 8.77 -12.86 16.51
C LEU A 50 7.80 -13.96 16.97
N VAL A 51 7.42 -13.97 18.25
CA VAL A 51 6.45 -14.95 18.78
C VAL A 51 5.09 -14.75 18.11
N ASN A 52 4.64 -13.50 17.97
CA ASN A 52 3.38 -13.21 17.29
C ASN A 52 3.41 -13.64 15.82
N SER A 53 4.51 -13.39 15.12
CA SER A 53 4.67 -13.79 13.71
C SER A 53 4.70 -15.31 13.54
N ILE A 54 5.42 -16.04 14.41
CA ILE A 54 5.43 -17.51 14.42
C ILE A 54 4.02 -18.07 14.69
N LEU A 55 3.31 -17.51 15.68
CA LEU A 55 1.95 -17.94 16.01
C LEU A 55 0.96 -17.63 14.87
N CYS A 56 1.08 -16.46 14.24
CA CYS A 56 0.31 -16.11 13.04
C CYS A 56 0.56 -17.12 11.92
N PHE A 57 1.82 -17.41 11.63
CA PHE A 57 2.20 -18.32 10.55
C PHE A 57 1.71 -19.74 10.80
N THR A 58 1.89 -20.25 12.02
CA THR A 58 1.44 -21.59 12.41
C THR A 58 -0.08 -21.72 12.48
N ALA A 59 -0.82 -20.63 12.70
CA ALA A 59 -2.28 -20.65 12.62
C ALA A 59 -2.79 -21.05 11.23
N GLN A 60 -1.99 -20.83 10.17
CA GLN A 60 -2.35 -21.17 8.79
C GLN A 60 -2.27 -22.67 8.47
N PHE A 61 -1.88 -23.52 9.44
CA PHE A 61 -1.67 -24.95 9.23
C PHE A 61 -2.91 -25.81 9.52
N ASN A 62 -3.97 -25.24 10.11
CA ASN A 62 -5.19 -25.94 10.53
C ASN A 62 -4.93 -27.24 11.31
N VAL A 63 -3.94 -27.22 12.21
CA VAL A 63 -3.43 -28.42 12.91
C VAL A 63 -4.51 -29.20 13.68
N THR A 64 -5.58 -28.54 14.11
CA THR A 64 -6.69 -29.18 14.83
C THR A 64 -7.57 -30.04 13.93
N GLU A 65 -7.76 -29.65 12.67
CA GLU A 65 -8.58 -30.37 11.70
C GLU A 65 -7.87 -31.63 11.18
N PHE A 66 -6.55 -31.57 11.02
CA PHE A 66 -5.72 -32.66 10.49
C PHE A 66 -5.14 -33.59 11.57
N ALA A 67 -5.65 -33.52 12.80
CA ALA A 67 -5.17 -34.36 13.89
C ALA A 67 -5.41 -35.85 13.58
N ASN A 68 -4.33 -36.63 13.48
CA ASN A 68 -4.31 -38.07 13.15
C ASN A 68 -4.72 -38.42 11.70
N GLU A 69 -4.81 -37.46 10.79
CA GLU A 69 -5.11 -37.71 9.36
C GLU A 69 -3.86 -38.10 8.55
N GLY A 70 -2.68 -38.03 9.18
CA GLY A 70 -1.38 -38.30 8.56
C GLY A 70 -0.70 -37.03 8.02
N PRO A 71 0.46 -37.17 7.38
CA PRO A 71 1.19 -36.04 6.81
C PRO A 71 0.40 -35.34 5.69
N TYR A 72 0.42 -34.01 5.66
CA TYR A 72 -0.25 -33.18 4.65
C TYR A 72 0.61 -31.98 4.23
N LEU A 73 0.26 -31.40 3.07
CA LEU A 73 0.97 -30.27 2.47
C LEU A 73 0.24 -28.95 2.76
N VAL A 74 0.99 -27.92 3.14
CA VAL A 74 0.50 -26.57 3.47
C VAL A 74 1.20 -25.53 2.60
N LEU A 75 0.44 -24.55 2.11
CA LEU A 75 0.95 -23.29 1.57
C LEU A 75 0.57 -22.16 2.52
N ALA A 76 1.52 -21.70 3.32
CA ALA A 76 1.32 -20.64 4.31
C ALA A 76 1.82 -19.30 3.76
N ASP A 77 1.00 -18.26 3.85
CA ASP A 77 1.32 -16.90 3.43
C ASP A 77 2.26 -16.25 4.47
N GLU A 78 3.54 -16.14 4.15
CA GLU A 78 4.54 -15.49 5.01
C GLU A 78 4.30 -13.98 5.08
N GLY A 79 3.89 -13.35 3.97
CA GLY A 79 3.62 -11.92 3.90
C GLY A 79 2.45 -11.50 4.78
N ALA A 80 1.56 -12.43 5.15
CA ALA A 80 0.49 -12.16 6.11
C ALA A 80 0.98 -12.09 7.58
N CYS A 81 2.16 -12.61 7.89
CA CYS A 81 2.63 -12.84 9.27
C CYS A 81 4.03 -12.29 9.58
N PHE A 82 4.85 -12.07 8.56
CA PHE A 82 6.19 -11.51 8.63
C PHE A 82 6.23 -10.31 7.67
N ASP A 83 5.65 -9.18 8.09
CA ASP A 83 5.66 -7.94 7.31
C ASP A 83 7.04 -7.26 7.41
N ASP A 84 7.76 -7.17 6.30
CA ASP A 84 8.87 -6.22 6.12
C ASP A 84 8.26 -4.83 5.88
N SER A 85 7.96 -4.11 6.96
CA SER A 85 7.33 -2.78 6.94
C SER A 85 8.25 -1.65 6.44
N ASP A 86 9.27 -1.94 5.64
CA ASP A 86 10.40 -1.04 5.38
C ASP A 86 10.22 -0.08 4.20
N ASP A 87 9.18 -0.22 3.36
CA ASP A 87 9.10 0.58 2.13
C ASP A 87 8.14 1.78 2.22
N GLY A 88 8.65 2.87 2.78
CA GLY A 88 8.06 4.22 2.79
C GLY A 88 8.04 4.92 1.42
N SER A 89 7.61 4.25 0.36
CA SER A 89 7.53 4.84 -0.98
C SER A 89 6.28 5.72 -1.13
N THR A 90 6.49 7.04 -1.13
CA THR A 90 5.48 8.07 -1.39
C THR A 90 5.15 8.25 -2.88
N GLY A 91 5.45 7.27 -3.73
CA GLY A 91 5.21 7.30 -5.18
C GLY A 91 3.94 6.56 -5.59
N GLN A 92 3.38 6.92 -6.76
CA GLN A 92 2.20 6.30 -7.39
C GLN A 92 2.34 4.79 -7.74
N SER A 93 3.34 4.08 -7.20
CA SER A 93 3.72 2.72 -7.58
C SER A 93 4.02 1.78 -6.41
N SER A 94 3.55 2.06 -5.20
CA SER A 94 3.76 1.19 -4.02
C SER A 94 2.61 0.20 -3.76
N GLY A 95 2.12 -0.46 -4.81
CA GLY A 95 1.09 -1.51 -4.70
C GLY A 95 1.60 -2.90 -4.30
N ALA A 96 2.85 -3.04 -3.85
CA ALA A 96 3.49 -4.35 -3.70
C ALA A 96 3.33 -4.99 -2.31
N SER A 97 3.00 -4.22 -1.26
CA SER A 97 3.10 -4.69 0.14
C SER A 97 1.97 -5.59 0.63
N ASN A 98 1.14 -6.16 -0.26
CA ASN A 98 0.05 -7.05 0.15
C ASN A 98 -0.12 -8.23 -0.82
N THR A 99 0.95 -8.58 -1.53
CA THR A 99 1.02 -9.79 -2.37
C THR A 99 1.27 -10.99 -1.44
N PRO A 100 0.39 -11.99 -1.40
CA PRO A 100 0.66 -13.23 -0.66
C PRO A 100 1.98 -13.83 -1.11
N SER A 101 2.85 -14.17 -0.17
CA SER A 101 4.09 -14.91 -0.46
C SER A 101 3.98 -16.27 0.21
N TYR A 102 3.84 -17.33 -0.58
CA TYR A 102 3.53 -18.66 -0.04
C TYR A 102 4.79 -19.49 0.22
N LEU A 103 4.97 -19.86 1.48
CA LEU A 103 5.92 -20.88 1.92
C LEU A 103 5.28 -22.26 1.88
N LYS A 104 6.01 -23.21 1.30
CA LYS A 104 5.62 -24.62 1.27
C LYS A 104 6.07 -25.30 2.55
N ALA A 105 5.15 -25.94 3.26
CA ALA A 105 5.44 -26.73 4.46
C ALA A 105 4.78 -28.10 4.41
N VAL A 106 5.42 -29.09 5.05
CA VAL A 106 4.81 -30.40 5.33
C VAL A 106 4.52 -30.47 6.81
N ALA A 107 3.30 -30.87 7.16
CA ALA A 107 2.87 -30.99 8.55
C ALA A 107 2.38 -32.40 8.84
N ASN A 108 2.63 -32.89 10.05
CA ASN A 108 2.07 -34.14 10.55
C ASN A 108 1.64 -33.94 12.00
N VAL A 109 0.34 -34.08 12.24
CA VAL A 109 -0.27 -33.79 13.54
C VAL A 109 -0.83 -35.05 14.16
N THR A 110 -0.49 -35.29 15.41
CA THR A 110 -0.89 -36.50 16.13
C THR A 110 -1.49 -36.16 17.49
N ARG A 111 -2.46 -36.97 17.92
CA ARG A 111 -3.09 -36.86 19.23
C ARG A 111 -3.56 -38.23 19.71
N GLU A 112 -3.04 -38.69 20.84
CA GLU A 112 -3.35 -40.04 21.36
C GLU A 112 -4.80 -40.15 21.90
N SER A 113 -5.30 -39.10 22.55
CA SER A 113 -6.66 -39.05 23.12
C SER A 113 -7.14 -37.60 23.29
N ASP A 114 -8.42 -37.42 23.61
CA ASP A 114 -9.00 -36.09 23.87
C ASP A 114 -8.43 -35.37 25.09
N SER A 115 -7.65 -36.07 25.93
CA SER A 115 -6.93 -35.52 27.07
C SER A 115 -5.42 -35.47 26.88
N SER A 116 -4.91 -36.02 25.78
CA SER A 116 -3.47 -36.00 25.47
C SER A 116 -3.12 -34.72 24.70
N PRO A 117 -1.88 -34.22 24.86
CA PRO A 117 -1.40 -33.09 24.06
C PRO A 117 -1.51 -33.35 22.55
N LEU A 118 -1.83 -32.31 21.80
CA LEU A 118 -1.73 -32.29 20.34
C LEU A 118 -0.26 -32.02 19.97
N ILE A 119 0.33 -32.88 19.15
CA ILE A 119 1.72 -32.76 18.71
C ILE A 119 1.73 -32.43 17.23
N ALA A 120 2.22 -31.24 16.87
CA ALA A 120 2.41 -30.81 15.49
C ALA A 120 3.91 -30.83 15.15
N ASN A 121 4.28 -31.66 14.18
CA ASN A 121 5.63 -31.72 13.62
C ASN A 121 5.59 -31.11 12.22
N VAL A 122 6.45 -30.13 11.96
CA VAL A 122 6.44 -29.39 10.69
C VAL A 122 7.83 -29.23 10.11
N TRP A 123 7.92 -29.42 8.79
CA TRP A 123 9.11 -29.25 7.97
C TRP A 123 8.86 -28.16 6.93
N ILE A 124 9.72 -27.14 6.91
CA ILE A 124 9.73 -26.08 5.91
C ILE A 124 11.06 -26.19 5.16
N PRO A 125 11.09 -26.80 3.95
CA PRO A 125 12.33 -27.11 3.26
C PRO A 125 13.01 -25.90 2.59
N GLU A 126 12.27 -24.84 2.29
CA GLU A 126 12.75 -23.67 1.54
C GLU A 126 12.07 -22.40 2.07
N MET A 127 12.86 -21.46 2.62
CA MET A 127 12.39 -20.19 3.21
C MET A 127 12.76 -18.93 2.41
N ALA A 128 13.39 -19.03 1.23
CA ALA A 128 13.76 -17.84 0.44
C ALA A 128 14.08 -18.14 -1.03
N SER A 129 13.83 -17.19 -1.93
CA SER A 129 14.36 -17.14 -3.30
C SER A 129 15.66 -16.30 -3.32
N GLY A 130 16.82 -16.94 -3.14
CA GLY A 130 18.12 -16.24 -3.08
C GLY A 130 19.31 -17.17 -2.80
N SER A 131 20.53 -16.61 -2.68
CA SER A 131 21.79 -17.37 -2.58
C SER A 131 22.06 -18.06 -1.21
N GLY A 132 21.03 -18.29 -0.42
CA GLY A 132 21.09 -19.05 0.82
C GLY A 132 19.77 -19.77 1.02
N GLU A 133 19.70 -21.02 0.57
CA GLU A 133 18.62 -21.92 0.98
C GLU A 133 18.65 -21.99 2.51
N GLN A 134 17.49 -21.84 3.16
CA GLN A 134 17.30 -22.04 4.58
C GLN A 134 16.09 -22.94 4.79
N ALA A 135 16.19 -23.86 5.75
CA ALA A 135 15.15 -24.81 6.08
C ALA A 135 14.88 -24.78 7.59
N ILE A 136 13.62 -24.99 7.99
CA ILE A 136 13.17 -24.90 9.37
C ILE A 136 12.43 -26.18 9.75
N ARG A 137 12.76 -26.73 10.92
CA ARG A 137 11.90 -27.70 11.60
C ARG A 137 11.30 -27.03 12.81
N PHE A 138 10.03 -27.28 13.05
CA PHE A 138 9.44 -26.96 14.34
C PHE A 138 8.56 -28.09 14.88
N LYS A 139 8.51 -28.11 16.20
CA LYS A 139 7.68 -29.02 16.99
C LYS A 139 6.88 -28.21 17.99
N ALA A 140 5.56 -28.31 17.90
CA ALA A 140 4.64 -27.78 18.89
C ALA A 140 4.00 -28.93 19.68
N VAL A 141 4.02 -28.85 21.00
CA VAL A 141 3.27 -29.74 21.90
C VAL A 141 2.27 -28.89 22.65
N ILE A 142 0.99 -29.06 22.36
CA ILE A 142 -0.10 -28.22 22.86
C ILE A 142 -0.93 -29.06 23.83
N SER A 143 -0.84 -28.75 25.12
CA SER A 143 -1.59 -29.44 26.18
C SER A 143 -2.94 -28.79 26.46
N GLU A 144 -3.07 -27.47 26.25
CA GLU A 144 -4.31 -26.73 26.44
C GLU A 144 -4.42 -25.59 25.42
N GLY A 145 -5.60 -25.39 24.83
CA GLY A 145 -5.86 -24.29 23.91
C GLY A 145 -6.12 -22.96 24.65
N ALA A 146 -5.94 -21.84 23.96
CA ALA A 146 -6.24 -20.53 24.52
C ALA A 146 -7.70 -20.41 24.98
N SER A 147 -7.91 -19.74 26.11
CA SER A 147 -9.22 -19.52 26.73
C SER A 147 -9.31 -18.11 27.34
N SER A 148 -10.50 -17.72 27.82
CA SER A 148 -10.67 -16.41 28.47
C SER A 148 -9.89 -16.29 29.79
N THR A 149 -9.59 -17.42 30.44
CA THR A 149 -8.86 -17.49 31.71
C THR A 149 -7.37 -17.74 31.53
N ASP A 150 -6.99 -18.38 30.42
CA ASP A 150 -5.60 -18.57 30.01
C ASP A 150 -5.48 -18.22 28.51
N PRO A 151 -5.24 -16.95 28.17
CA PRO A 151 -5.21 -16.49 26.79
C PRO A 151 -4.00 -17.00 26.00
N PHE A 152 -2.95 -17.49 26.66
CA PHE A 152 -1.80 -18.09 25.98
C PHE A 152 -2.03 -19.58 25.68
N GLY A 153 -2.94 -20.23 26.42
CA GLY A 153 -3.03 -21.68 26.45
C GLY A 153 -1.78 -22.29 27.07
N GLN A 154 -1.60 -23.60 26.87
CA GLN A 154 -0.42 -24.32 27.35
C GLN A 154 0.25 -25.06 26.21
N PHE A 155 1.47 -24.65 25.89
CA PHE A 155 2.25 -25.26 24.83
C PHE A 155 3.76 -25.09 24.99
N THR A 156 4.50 -25.99 24.35
CA THR A 156 5.93 -25.85 24.07
C THR A 156 6.12 -25.78 22.57
N PHE A 157 6.88 -24.79 22.10
CA PHE A 157 7.20 -24.61 20.68
C PHE A 157 8.72 -24.55 20.52
N ASN A 158 9.29 -25.56 19.85
CA ASN A 158 10.72 -25.63 19.57
C ASN A 158 10.95 -25.52 18.06
N PHE A 159 11.93 -24.74 17.64
CA PHE A 159 12.32 -24.63 16.24
C PHE A 159 13.83 -24.63 16.06
N GLU A 160 14.29 -25.20 14.95
CA GLU A 160 15.70 -25.33 14.59
C GLU A 160 15.90 -24.89 13.13
N PHE A 161 16.95 -24.12 12.88
CA PHE A 161 17.34 -23.61 11.58
C PHE A 161 18.42 -24.49 10.95
N PHE A 162 18.32 -24.73 9.64
CA PHE A 162 19.28 -25.50 8.85
C PHE A 162 19.55 -24.78 7.54
N ASP A 163 20.71 -25.05 6.92
CA ASP A 163 20.96 -24.60 5.53
C ASP A 163 20.04 -25.34 4.56
N ASN A 164 19.83 -26.63 4.77
CA ASN A 164 18.87 -27.46 4.03
C ASN A 164 18.64 -28.78 4.78
N PHE A 165 17.67 -29.58 4.37
CA PHE A 165 17.45 -30.90 4.98
C PHE A 165 18.40 -32.01 4.51
N THR A 166 19.44 -31.68 3.73
CA THR A 166 20.52 -32.62 3.37
C THR A 166 21.67 -32.56 4.38
N ASP A 167 21.98 -31.38 4.93
CA ASP A 167 22.91 -31.19 6.04
C ASP A 167 22.14 -30.80 7.32
N LEU A 168 21.97 -31.77 8.23
CA LEU A 168 21.23 -31.58 9.48
C LEU A 168 22.07 -30.95 10.59
N SER A 169 22.99 -30.04 10.24
CA SER A 169 23.75 -29.23 11.19
C SER A 169 22.94 -27.98 11.55
N PRO A 170 22.43 -27.84 12.80
CA PRO A 170 21.63 -26.68 13.15
C PRO A 170 22.47 -25.39 13.13
N GLN A 171 22.00 -24.38 12.43
CA GLN A 171 22.60 -23.03 12.34
C GLN A 171 22.06 -22.09 13.44
N GLY A 172 21.11 -22.58 14.23
CA GLY A 172 20.44 -21.84 15.29
C GLY A 172 19.09 -22.48 15.62
N GLY A 173 18.32 -21.78 16.43
CA GLY A 173 16.96 -22.17 16.78
C GLY A 173 16.47 -21.45 18.01
N GLY A 174 15.26 -21.81 18.44
CA GLY A 174 14.64 -21.21 19.60
C GLY A 174 13.54 -22.05 20.22
N GLU A 175 13.02 -21.52 21.32
CA GLU A 175 12.04 -22.15 22.18
C GLU A 175 11.10 -21.11 22.78
N VAL A 176 9.80 -21.38 22.68
CA VAL A 176 8.73 -20.66 23.38
C VAL A 176 8.03 -21.65 24.30
N LEU A 177 7.92 -21.31 25.59
CA LEU A 177 7.25 -22.14 26.61
C LEU A 177 6.23 -21.29 27.34
N THR A 178 4.99 -21.77 27.47
CA THR A 178 4.02 -21.18 28.39
C THR A 178 4.38 -21.51 29.84
N VAL A 179 4.10 -20.58 30.75
CA VAL A 179 4.36 -20.75 32.19
C VAL A 179 3.14 -21.38 32.85
N ASP A 180 3.21 -22.68 33.18
CA ASP A 180 2.20 -23.44 33.92
C ASP A 180 2.60 -23.75 35.38
N SER A 181 3.87 -23.53 35.70
CA SER A 181 4.48 -23.95 36.98
C SER A 181 4.13 -23.06 38.17
N LEU A 182 3.45 -21.92 37.95
CA LEU A 182 3.13 -20.92 38.97
C LEU A 182 1.62 -20.79 39.17
N ALA A 183 1.13 -21.26 40.32
CA ALA A 183 -0.29 -21.19 40.66
C ALA A 183 -0.79 -19.73 40.71
N GLY A 184 -1.83 -19.43 39.94
CA GLY A 184 -2.45 -18.10 39.88
C GLY A 184 -1.78 -17.13 38.91
N SER A 185 -0.73 -17.56 38.21
CA SER A 185 -0.01 -16.77 37.21
C SER A 185 -0.13 -17.42 35.82
N ILE A 186 0.02 -16.60 34.80
CA ILE A 186 0.15 -16.98 33.40
C ILE A 186 1.35 -16.26 32.80
N GLY A 187 1.86 -16.74 31.68
CA GLY A 187 3.03 -16.13 31.05
C GLY A 187 3.71 -17.03 30.03
N PHE A 188 4.86 -16.59 29.55
CA PHE A 188 5.70 -17.39 28.66
C PHE A 188 7.17 -16.97 28.76
N THR A 189 8.05 -17.85 28.31
CA THR A 189 9.46 -17.56 28.09
C THR A 189 9.82 -17.78 26.63
N LEU A 190 10.74 -16.97 26.11
CA LEU A 190 11.34 -17.10 24.78
C LEU A 190 12.85 -17.16 24.92
N TYR A 191 13.50 -18.03 24.15
CA TYR A 191 14.92 -17.94 23.85
C TYR A 191 15.16 -18.27 22.38
N GLU A 192 16.00 -17.50 21.71
CA GLU A 192 16.47 -17.74 20.37
C GLU A 192 17.96 -17.45 20.27
N SER A 193 18.66 -18.26 19.48
CA SER A 193 20.04 -18.00 19.11
C SER A 193 20.29 -18.45 17.67
N SER A 194 20.92 -17.60 16.88
CA SER A 194 21.31 -17.91 15.50
C SER A 194 22.72 -17.40 15.19
N GLN A 195 23.44 -18.12 14.33
CA GLN A 195 24.75 -17.70 13.84
C GLN A 195 24.61 -16.86 12.58
N GLN A 196 25.13 -15.63 12.62
CA GLN A 196 25.27 -14.76 11.44
C GLN A 196 26.75 -14.52 11.17
N GLY A 197 27.35 -15.38 10.35
CA GLY A 197 28.79 -15.34 10.06
C GLY A 197 29.64 -15.58 11.31
N ALA A 198 30.42 -14.58 11.74
CA ALA A 198 31.24 -14.67 12.96
C ALA A 198 30.54 -14.17 14.24
N SER A 199 29.32 -13.65 14.12
CA SER A 199 28.54 -13.09 15.22
C SER A 199 27.37 -14.01 15.58
N THR A 200 26.94 -13.97 16.83
CA THR A 200 25.74 -14.68 17.31
C THR A 200 24.67 -13.67 17.63
N TYR A 201 23.50 -13.82 17.00
CA TYR A 201 22.30 -13.11 17.39
C TYR A 201 21.61 -13.89 18.51
N THR A 202 21.10 -13.19 19.53
CA THR A 202 20.36 -13.80 20.64
C THR A 202 19.17 -12.94 21.01
N GLN A 203 18.05 -13.58 21.30
CA GLN A 203 16.82 -12.94 21.76
C GLN A 203 16.24 -13.74 22.92
N SER A 204 15.72 -13.06 23.93
CA SER A 204 15.16 -13.74 25.09
C SER A 204 14.08 -12.92 25.78
N ALA A 205 13.12 -13.61 26.37
CA ALA A 205 12.08 -12.99 27.18
C ALA A 205 11.64 -13.91 28.31
N SER A 206 11.23 -13.32 29.43
CA SER A 206 10.40 -13.95 30.44
C SER A 206 9.30 -13.00 30.84
N VAL A 207 8.04 -13.44 30.65
CA VAL A 207 6.84 -12.68 30.94
C VAL A 207 6.02 -13.47 31.96
N VAL A 208 5.76 -12.88 33.11
CA VAL A 208 4.94 -13.49 34.17
C VAL A 208 3.93 -12.47 34.67
N MET A 209 2.65 -12.82 34.64
CA MET A 209 1.57 -11.96 35.09
C MET A 209 0.54 -12.73 35.92
N SER A 210 -0.27 -12.02 36.70
CA SER A 210 -1.43 -12.61 37.35
C SER A 210 -2.41 -13.15 36.31
N SER A 211 -3.10 -14.25 36.64
CA SER A 211 -4.12 -14.86 35.78
C SER A 211 -5.28 -13.93 35.43
N ASP A 212 -5.58 -12.93 36.28
CA ASP A 212 -6.56 -11.88 35.98
C ASP A 212 -5.97 -10.69 35.19
N ARG A 213 -4.66 -10.70 34.92
CA ARG A 213 -3.89 -9.69 34.19
C ARG A 213 -3.92 -8.30 34.83
N SER A 214 -4.20 -8.26 36.14
CA SER A 214 -4.22 -7.02 36.91
C SER A 214 -2.82 -6.51 37.23
N ASP A 215 -1.80 -7.38 37.22
CA ASP A 215 -0.40 -7.06 37.39
C ASP A 215 0.53 -8.03 36.66
N GLY A 216 1.80 -7.66 36.49
CA GLY A 216 2.79 -8.53 35.90
C GLY A 216 4.17 -7.89 35.76
N ILE A 217 5.15 -8.75 35.50
CA ILE A 217 6.55 -8.39 35.34
C ILE A 217 7.08 -9.09 34.10
N ALA A 218 7.85 -8.36 33.29
CA ALA A 218 8.52 -8.92 32.13
C ALA A 218 9.96 -8.41 32.01
N LEU A 219 10.83 -9.29 31.51
CA LEU A 219 12.15 -8.94 31.01
C LEU A 219 12.24 -9.40 29.56
N THR A 220 12.70 -8.53 28.66
CA THR A 220 12.85 -8.82 27.24
C THR A 220 14.20 -8.29 26.75
N SER A 221 14.81 -8.95 25.78
CA SER A 221 16.05 -8.49 25.16
C SER A 221 16.22 -9.04 23.75
N SER A 222 16.76 -8.23 22.85
CA SER A 222 17.23 -8.62 21.52
C SER A 222 18.69 -8.21 21.33
N GLY A 223 19.42 -8.93 20.47
CA GLY A 223 20.85 -8.71 20.26
C GLY A 223 21.20 -7.31 19.74
N ASN A 224 20.24 -6.63 19.11
CA ASN A 224 20.39 -5.27 18.57
C ASN A 224 19.61 -4.20 19.37
N GLY A 225 18.54 -4.57 20.10
CA GLY A 225 17.64 -3.64 20.81
C GLY A 225 17.91 -3.45 22.31
N GLY A 226 18.88 -4.16 22.89
CA GLY A 226 19.23 -4.06 24.31
C GLY A 226 18.30 -4.89 25.20
N ALA A 227 18.20 -4.54 26.49
CA ALA A 227 17.35 -5.23 27.46
C ALA A 227 16.35 -4.28 28.11
N TYR A 228 15.14 -4.76 28.33
CA TYR A 228 14.03 -4.04 28.92
C TYR A 228 13.50 -4.74 30.16
N ALA A 229 13.05 -3.93 31.13
CA ALA A 229 12.30 -4.38 32.28
C ALA A 229 10.98 -3.68 32.38
N LEU A 230 9.91 -4.46 32.57
CA LEU A 230 8.55 -3.99 32.67
C LEU A 230 7.93 -4.50 33.97
N THR A 231 7.16 -3.63 34.61
CA THR A 231 6.20 -4.01 35.65
C THR A 231 4.91 -3.23 35.39
N PHE A 232 3.76 -3.85 35.57
CA PHE A 232 2.49 -3.20 35.30
C PHE A 232 1.43 -3.48 36.37
N SER A 233 0.46 -2.58 36.43
CA SER A 233 -0.86 -2.76 37.06
C SER A 233 -1.95 -2.63 36.00
N ALA A 234 -3.23 -2.74 36.38
CA ALA A 234 -4.36 -2.55 35.46
C ALA A 234 -4.29 -1.26 34.63
N ASP A 235 -3.79 -0.17 35.24
CA ASP A 235 -3.86 1.17 34.64
C ASP A 235 -2.54 1.65 34.04
N ASN A 236 -1.39 1.17 34.53
CA ASN A 236 -0.09 1.74 34.19
C ASN A 236 0.99 0.66 34.02
N VAL A 237 2.02 0.99 33.24
CA VAL A 237 3.25 0.21 33.09
C VAL A 237 4.46 1.11 33.36
N LEU A 238 5.42 0.58 34.09
CA LEU A 238 6.73 1.19 34.33
C LEU A 238 7.78 0.41 33.54
N LEU A 239 8.58 1.14 32.75
CA LEU A 239 9.59 0.61 31.85
C LEU A 239 10.98 1.16 32.22
N GLN A 240 11.99 0.29 32.16
CA GLN A 240 13.40 0.65 32.08
C GLN A 240 14.07 -0.07 30.92
N ASN A 241 15.15 0.50 30.41
CA ASN A 241 16.00 -0.13 29.40
C ASN A 241 17.49 0.02 29.73
N ALA A 242 18.30 -0.90 29.22
CA ALA A 242 19.76 -0.91 29.33
C ALA A 242 20.38 -1.73 28.18
N SER A 243 21.71 -1.87 28.16
CA SER A 243 22.38 -2.68 27.12
C SER A 243 22.20 -4.19 27.30
N ASP A 244 21.98 -4.64 28.53
CA ASP A 244 21.84 -6.05 28.92
C ASP A 244 21.07 -6.16 30.25
N PHE A 245 20.68 -7.38 30.65
CA PHE A 245 19.87 -7.56 31.86
C PHE A 245 20.60 -7.18 33.17
N ASP A 246 21.93 -7.29 33.22
CA ASP A 246 22.70 -6.99 34.42
C ASP A 246 22.89 -5.49 34.63
N SER A 247 22.83 -4.71 33.55
CA SER A 247 22.94 -3.25 33.55
C SER A 247 21.60 -2.53 33.77
N LEU A 248 20.50 -3.25 33.92
CA LEU A 248 19.18 -2.66 34.21
C LEU A 248 19.21 -1.87 35.55
N PRO A 249 18.76 -0.60 35.58
CA PRO A 249 18.94 0.26 36.76
C PRO A 249 18.36 -0.30 38.06
N TYR A 250 17.22 -1.01 38.02
CA TYR A 250 16.62 -1.60 39.22
C TYR A 250 17.52 -2.65 39.89
N LYS A 251 18.45 -3.29 39.16
CA LYS A 251 19.45 -4.20 39.72
C LYS A 251 20.41 -3.49 40.70
N SER A 252 20.60 -2.18 40.53
CA SER A 252 21.37 -1.33 41.42
C SER A 252 20.53 -0.57 42.46
N GLY A 253 19.21 -0.84 42.51
CA GLY A 253 18.26 -0.25 43.45
C GLY A 253 17.51 0.98 42.91
N ASP A 254 17.74 1.38 41.67
CA ASP A 254 17.00 2.49 41.04
C ASP A 254 15.73 1.98 40.37
N ASN A 255 14.57 2.29 40.94
CA ASN A 255 13.26 1.91 40.42
C ASN A 255 12.57 3.03 39.62
N SER A 256 13.31 4.05 39.16
CA SER A 256 12.78 5.11 38.32
C SER A 256 12.75 4.71 36.84
N GLY A 257 11.76 5.14 36.08
CA GLY A 257 11.64 4.74 34.69
C GLY A 257 10.56 5.50 33.94
N THR A 258 10.32 5.09 32.70
CA THR A 258 9.26 5.63 31.86
C THR A 258 7.93 5.04 32.31
N CYS A 259 7.03 5.90 32.79
CA CYS A 259 5.68 5.50 33.21
C CYS A 259 4.69 5.79 32.10
N LEU A 260 3.96 4.76 31.64
CA LEU A 260 3.00 4.83 30.56
C LEU A 260 1.63 4.33 31.01
N SER A 261 0.57 4.88 30.42
CA SER A 261 -0.81 4.45 30.65
C SER A 261 -1.12 3.19 29.84
N ARG A 262 -1.84 2.24 30.45
CA ARG A 262 -2.43 1.08 29.75
C ARG A 262 -3.86 1.33 29.28
N THR A 263 -4.40 2.51 29.54
CA THR A 263 -5.81 2.86 29.28
C THR A 263 -5.96 4.07 28.36
N LEU A 264 -4.88 4.80 28.09
CA LEU A 264 -4.85 5.97 27.22
C LEU A 264 -3.76 5.78 26.16
N PHE A 265 -4.15 5.95 24.90
CA PHE A 265 -3.29 5.70 23.75
C PHE A 265 -3.39 6.86 22.76
N ASP A 266 -2.27 7.18 22.13
CA ASP A 266 -2.24 7.89 20.85
C ASP A 266 -2.43 6.86 19.73
N SER A 267 -3.06 7.25 18.62
CA SER A 267 -3.46 6.32 17.56
C SER A 267 -3.08 6.82 16.17
N ASP A 268 -2.35 5.96 15.47
CA ASP A 268 -1.81 6.18 14.14
C ASP A 268 -2.43 5.14 13.20
N VAL A 269 -3.17 5.61 12.19
CA VAL A 269 -3.93 4.70 11.31
C VAL A 269 -3.15 4.51 10.01
N HIS A 270 -2.79 3.26 9.72
CA HIS A 270 -1.96 2.90 8.57
C HIS A 270 -2.81 2.49 7.35
N ARG A 271 -4.01 1.93 7.59
CA ARG A 271 -4.87 1.41 6.52
C ARG A 271 -6.32 1.84 6.71
N TYR A 272 -6.98 2.14 5.59
CA TYR A 272 -8.38 2.55 5.57
C TYR A 272 -9.16 1.86 4.47
N ASP A 273 -10.40 1.49 4.78
CA ASP A 273 -11.38 1.09 3.78
C ASP A 273 -12.38 2.23 3.51
N LEU A 274 -12.88 2.25 2.28
CA LEU A 274 -13.98 3.13 1.87
C LEU A 274 -15.28 2.34 1.75
N TYR A 275 -16.37 2.98 2.14
CA TYR A 275 -17.72 2.45 2.04
C TYR A 275 -18.62 3.49 1.37
N ASN A 276 -19.69 3.03 0.73
CA ASN A 276 -20.71 3.91 0.19
C ASN A 276 -21.45 4.61 1.34
N ALA A 277 -21.45 5.94 1.35
CA ALA A 277 -22.05 6.73 2.43
C ALA A 277 -23.58 6.57 2.54
N SER A 278 -24.25 6.09 1.48
CA SER A 278 -25.70 5.89 1.45
C SER A 278 -26.15 4.47 1.80
N THR A 279 -25.28 3.47 1.70
CA THR A 279 -25.65 2.05 1.90
C THR A 279 -24.77 1.30 2.90
N GLY A 280 -23.57 1.81 3.18
CA GLY A 280 -22.57 1.14 4.02
C GLY A 280 -21.91 -0.07 3.36
N ALA A 281 -22.11 -0.30 2.06
CA ALA A 281 -21.39 -1.33 1.30
C ALA A 281 -19.94 -0.91 1.05
N GLN A 282 -18.98 -1.82 1.21
CA GLN A 282 -17.56 -1.58 0.94
C GLN A 282 -17.35 -1.27 -0.53
N ILE A 283 -16.45 -0.31 -0.79
CA ILE A 283 -16.05 0.05 -2.14
C ILE A 283 -14.91 -0.89 -2.56
N GLY A 284 -15.22 -1.84 -3.43
CA GLY A 284 -14.20 -2.63 -4.13
C GLY A 284 -13.58 -1.85 -5.28
N VAL A 285 -12.29 -2.07 -5.52
CA VAL A 285 -11.55 -1.56 -6.69
C VAL A 285 -10.84 -2.76 -7.31
N ASN A 286 -11.05 -3.02 -8.60
CA ASN A 286 -10.32 -4.06 -9.31
C ASN A 286 -8.88 -3.59 -9.64
N ALA A 287 -8.02 -3.55 -8.62
CA ALA A 287 -6.65 -3.04 -8.74
C ALA A 287 -5.69 -3.97 -9.51
N GLY A 288 -6.07 -5.23 -9.73
CA GLY A 288 -5.20 -6.25 -10.29
C GLY A 288 -5.36 -7.61 -9.63
N PHE A 289 -4.44 -8.52 -9.95
CA PHE A 289 -4.31 -9.81 -9.31
C PHE A 289 -2.89 -10.38 -9.44
N PRO A 290 -2.47 -11.25 -8.51
CA PRO A 290 -1.21 -11.97 -8.62
C PRO A 290 -1.23 -12.94 -9.82
N ILE A 291 -0.06 -13.14 -10.41
CA ILE A 291 0.16 -13.99 -11.57
C ILE A 291 1.35 -14.91 -11.34
N ARG A 292 1.39 -16.00 -12.10
CA ARG A 292 2.59 -16.81 -12.27
C ARG A 292 3.01 -16.85 -13.72
N TYR A 293 4.32 -16.90 -13.95
CA TYR A 293 4.92 -16.99 -15.28
C TYR A 293 6.09 -17.98 -15.25
N ALA A 294 6.57 -18.37 -16.43
CA ALA A 294 7.69 -19.28 -16.58
C ALA A 294 8.98 -18.49 -16.81
N SER A 295 9.84 -18.39 -15.80
CA SER A 295 11.08 -17.60 -15.84
C SER A 295 12.07 -18.04 -16.92
N ALA A 296 12.02 -19.33 -17.30
CA ALA A 296 12.89 -19.94 -18.29
C ALA A 296 12.17 -20.31 -19.60
N ASN A 297 11.02 -19.69 -19.91
CA ASN A 297 10.21 -20.00 -21.10
C ASN A 297 9.90 -21.51 -21.22
N ASN A 298 9.62 -22.16 -20.09
CA ASN A 298 9.26 -23.57 -20.00
C ASN A 298 7.76 -23.70 -19.61
N ALA A 299 7.25 -24.92 -19.47
CA ALA A 299 5.84 -25.15 -19.11
C ALA A 299 5.57 -25.06 -17.59
N ASN A 300 6.59 -24.71 -16.78
CA ASN A 300 6.47 -24.61 -15.33
C ASN A 300 6.35 -23.14 -14.96
N TYR A 301 5.24 -22.78 -14.33
CA TYR A 301 5.03 -21.47 -13.74
C TYR A 301 5.80 -21.36 -12.42
N ASP A 302 7.10 -21.12 -12.50
CA ASP A 302 8.07 -21.17 -11.39
C ASP A 302 8.36 -19.82 -10.73
N SER A 303 7.83 -18.71 -11.29
CA SER A 303 8.01 -17.36 -10.74
C SER A 303 6.71 -16.60 -10.60
N TYR A 304 6.72 -15.63 -9.68
CA TYR A 304 5.58 -14.81 -9.30
C TYR A 304 5.65 -13.40 -9.89
N GLY A 305 4.48 -12.82 -10.11
CA GLY A 305 4.33 -11.44 -10.51
C GLY A 305 2.98 -10.89 -10.11
N TYR A 306 2.75 -9.63 -10.47
CA TYR A 306 1.47 -8.97 -10.28
C TYR A 306 1.10 -8.18 -11.53
N ILE A 307 -0.16 -8.23 -11.93
CA ILE A 307 -0.69 -7.41 -13.02
C ILE A 307 -1.82 -6.55 -12.47
N GLY A 308 -1.79 -5.26 -12.79
CA GLY A 308 -2.84 -4.33 -12.41
C GLY A 308 -2.91 -3.10 -13.31
N TYR A 309 -3.61 -2.07 -12.85
CA TYR A 309 -3.80 -0.82 -13.60
C TYR A 309 -2.48 -0.15 -14.04
N TRP A 310 -1.42 -0.29 -13.22
CA TRP A 310 -0.11 0.30 -13.49
C TRP A 310 0.79 -0.52 -14.42
N GLY A 311 0.34 -1.72 -14.83
CA GLY A 311 1.11 -2.65 -15.64
C GLY A 311 1.51 -3.91 -14.88
N LEU A 312 2.52 -4.60 -15.42
CA LEU A 312 3.01 -5.88 -14.91
C LEU A 312 4.29 -5.67 -14.13
N TRP A 313 4.34 -6.27 -12.94
CA TRP A 313 5.55 -6.50 -12.17
C TRP A 313 5.87 -7.99 -12.17
N SER A 314 7.15 -8.32 -12.27
CA SER A 314 7.67 -9.70 -12.23
C SER A 314 8.91 -9.77 -11.36
N GLU A 315 9.09 -10.86 -10.61
CA GLU A 315 10.27 -11.10 -9.76
C GLU A 315 11.59 -10.98 -10.53
N VAL A 316 11.59 -11.42 -11.79
CA VAL A 316 12.74 -11.32 -12.68
C VAL A 316 12.44 -10.25 -13.72
N GLU A 317 13.22 -9.16 -13.65
CA GLU A 317 13.08 -8.04 -14.59
C GLU A 317 13.26 -8.52 -16.04
N GLY A 318 12.30 -8.19 -16.90
CA GLY A 318 12.33 -8.54 -18.32
C GLY A 318 12.10 -10.02 -18.64
N ALA A 319 11.72 -10.85 -17.66
CA ALA A 319 11.40 -12.26 -17.91
C ALA A 319 10.09 -12.46 -18.66
N VAL A 320 9.16 -11.51 -18.54
CA VAL A 320 7.86 -11.56 -19.22
C VAL A 320 7.87 -10.65 -20.44
N THR A 321 7.66 -11.22 -21.63
CA THR A 321 7.68 -10.47 -22.90
C THR A 321 6.36 -10.49 -23.66
N ASN A 322 6.25 -9.62 -24.68
CA ASN A 322 5.04 -9.51 -25.49
C ASN A 322 4.65 -10.84 -26.16
N GLY A 323 3.40 -11.25 -25.99
CA GLY A 323 2.84 -12.49 -26.54
C GLY A 323 3.02 -13.72 -25.63
N GLU A 324 3.73 -13.60 -24.51
CA GLU A 324 3.84 -14.70 -23.55
C GLU A 324 2.53 -14.96 -22.80
N THR A 325 2.39 -16.20 -22.34
CA THR A 325 1.24 -16.61 -21.52
C THR A 325 1.61 -16.58 -20.05
N ILE A 326 0.86 -15.82 -19.27
CA ILE A 326 0.88 -15.84 -17.81
C ILE A 326 -0.39 -16.50 -17.30
N VAL A 327 -0.40 -16.93 -16.04
CA VAL A 327 -1.61 -17.45 -15.40
C VAL A 327 -1.94 -16.61 -14.18
N LYS A 328 -3.23 -16.37 -13.93
CA LYS A 328 -3.68 -15.81 -12.65
C LYS A 328 -3.42 -16.82 -11.53
N ASP A 329 -2.93 -16.33 -10.40
CA ASP A 329 -2.67 -17.12 -9.20
C ASP A 329 -3.84 -16.97 -8.21
N ASP A 330 -4.83 -17.85 -8.29
CA ASP A 330 -6.04 -17.81 -7.45
C ASP A 330 -6.18 -19.01 -6.49
N GLY A 331 -5.06 -19.67 -6.17
CA GLY A 331 -5.06 -20.79 -5.24
C GLY A 331 -5.49 -22.14 -5.84
N GLY A 332 -5.52 -22.28 -7.18
CA GLY A 332 -5.59 -23.59 -7.83
C GLY A 332 -6.10 -23.60 -9.27
N THR A 333 -6.83 -22.57 -9.72
CA THR A 333 -7.36 -22.50 -11.08
C THR A 333 -6.46 -21.65 -11.98
N GLN A 334 -5.60 -22.30 -12.75
CA GLN A 334 -4.76 -21.59 -13.72
C GLN A 334 -5.61 -21.02 -14.87
N THR A 335 -5.95 -19.73 -14.76
CA THR A 335 -6.60 -18.98 -15.84
C THR A 335 -5.53 -18.30 -16.69
N PRO A 336 -5.31 -18.71 -17.96
CA PRO A 336 -4.26 -18.16 -18.79
C PRO A 336 -4.66 -16.80 -19.39
N TYR A 337 -3.68 -15.92 -19.50
CA TYR A 337 -3.77 -14.62 -20.17
C TYR A 337 -2.56 -14.42 -21.08
N THR A 338 -2.73 -13.68 -22.16
CA THR A 338 -1.63 -13.30 -23.07
C THR A 338 -1.15 -11.89 -22.75
N VAL A 339 0.14 -11.71 -22.54
CA VAL A 339 0.75 -10.41 -22.29
C VAL A 339 0.83 -9.60 -23.58
N VAL A 340 0.42 -8.35 -23.50
CA VAL A 340 0.49 -7.38 -24.60
C VAL A 340 1.30 -6.19 -24.13
N THR A 341 2.38 -5.86 -24.85
CA THR A 341 3.13 -4.63 -24.61
C THR A 341 3.05 -3.68 -25.81
N ALA A 342 3.00 -2.38 -25.51
CA ALA A 342 3.06 -1.32 -26.51
C ALA A 342 4.24 -0.38 -26.19
N PRO A 343 4.90 0.19 -27.22
CA PRO A 343 6.11 1.01 -27.07
C PRO A 343 5.84 2.40 -26.45
N GLY A 344 4.60 2.65 -26.03
CA GLY A 344 4.16 3.87 -25.41
C GLY A 344 2.82 3.67 -24.71
N ARG A 345 2.34 4.72 -24.06
CA ARG A 345 1.06 4.75 -23.36
C ARG A 345 0.25 5.97 -23.75
N LEU A 346 -1.05 5.79 -23.91
CA LEU A 346 -2.00 6.88 -24.18
C LEU A 346 -2.60 7.36 -22.85
N ILE A 347 -2.43 8.64 -22.57
CA ILE A 347 -2.80 9.27 -21.30
C ILE A 347 -3.99 10.19 -21.56
N LYS A 348 -5.14 9.86 -20.99
CA LYS A 348 -6.32 10.71 -20.94
C LYS A 348 -6.17 11.74 -19.84
N ASN A 349 -6.30 13.01 -20.19
CA ASN A 349 -6.30 14.15 -19.28
C ASN A 349 -7.71 14.73 -19.22
N THR A 350 -8.31 14.73 -18.03
CA THR A 350 -9.62 15.35 -17.79
C THR A 350 -9.40 16.67 -17.08
N VAL A 351 -9.85 17.76 -17.68
CA VAL A 351 -9.73 19.10 -17.11
C VAL A 351 -10.65 19.23 -15.91
N LYS A 352 -10.09 19.63 -14.78
CA LYS A 352 -10.80 19.96 -13.55
C LYS A 352 -10.56 21.42 -13.18
N THR A 353 -11.45 21.95 -12.36
CA THR A 353 -11.38 23.32 -11.86
C THR A 353 -11.42 23.33 -10.34
N LEU A 354 -10.54 24.10 -9.71
CA LEU A 354 -10.57 24.39 -8.28
C LEU A 354 -10.79 25.90 -8.10
N ASN A 355 -11.80 26.28 -7.31
CA ASN A 355 -12.03 27.69 -7.01
C ASN A 355 -10.85 28.25 -6.21
N LEU A 356 -10.50 29.52 -6.43
CA LEU A 356 -9.41 30.15 -5.69
C LEU A 356 -9.67 30.21 -4.18
N SER A 357 -10.94 30.24 -3.75
CA SER A 357 -11.31 30.13 -2.32
C SER A 357 -10.81 28.83 -1.69
N ASP A 358 -10.78 27.75 -2.47
CA ASP A 358 -10.45 26.40 -2.02
C ASP A 358 -8.96 26.09 -2.22
N ALA A 359 -8.25 26.95 -2.98
CA ALA A 359 -6.82 26.84 -3.27
C ALA A 359 -5.91 27.34 -2.13
N ARG A 360 -6.44 27.99 -1.08
CA ARG A 360 -5.64 28.51 0.06
C ARG A 360 -4.90 27.42 0.83
N GLY A 361 -5.45 26.21 0.86
CA GLY A 361 -4.84 25.04 1.49
C GLY A 361 -3.84 24.31 0.60
N VAL A 362 -3.72 24.71 -0.68
CA VAL A 362 -2.91 24.00 -1.67
C VAL A 362 -1.52 24.61 -1.77
N SER A 363 -0.49 23.75 -1.76
CA SER A 363 0.88 24.15 -2.05
C SER A 363 1.24 23.87 -3.51
N PHE A 364 1.91 24.82 -4.14
CA PHE A 364 2.32 24.77 -5.54
C PHE A 364 3.84 24.91 -5.67
N SER A 365 4.43 24.17 -6.60
CA SER A 365 5.78 24.32 -7.09
C SER A 365 5.80 25.27 -8.28
N TYR A 366 6.78 26.18 -8.30
CA TYR A 366 6.94 27.17 -9.34
C TYR A 366 8.42 27.40 -9.68
N TRP A 367 8.72 27.50 -10.96
CA TRP A 367 10.07 27.75 -11.48
C TRP A 367 10.11 29.09 -12.22
N ASP A 368 11.11 29.89 -11.90
CA ASP A 368 11.44 31.10 -12.63
C ASP A 368 12.95 31.24 -12.80
N SER A 369 13.39 32.30 -13.46
CA SER A 369 14.81 32.56 -13.71
C SER A 369 15.67 32.60 -12.44
N THR A 370 15.09 32.87 -11.27
CA THR A 370 15.85 32.94 -10.02
C THR A 370 16.28 31.56 -9.53
N VAL A 371 15.44 30.53 -9.71
CA VAL A 371 15.76 29.13 -9.37
C VAL A 371 17.00 28.67 -10.15
N PHE A 372 17.03 28.94 -11.46
CA PHE A 372 18.16 28.55 -12.31
C PHE A 372 19.44 29.34 -12.04
N SER A 373 19.34 30.47 -11.32
CA SER A 373 20.49 31.31 -10.95
C SER A 373 21.00 31.09 -9.53
N ASP A 374 20.18 30.51 -8.65
CA ASP A 374 20.48 30.27 -7.24
C ASP A 374 20.38 28.77 -6.96
N SER A 375 21.50 28.06 -7.08
CA SER A 375 21.59 26.61 -6.92
C SER A 375 21.43 26.12 -5.47
N THR A 376 20.93 26.95 -4.55
CA THR A 376 20.66 26.57 -3.16
C THR A 376 19.29 25.93 -2.98
N PHE A 377 18.43 25.99 -4.00
CA PHE A 377 17.10 25.40 -3.97
C PHE A 377 16.62 25.04 -5.39
N ASP A 378 15.74 24.06 -5.48
CA ASP A 378 15.32 23.45 -6.75
C ASP A 378 13.99 24.01 -7.28
N GLN A 379 13.15 24.58 -6.39
CA GLN A 379 11.85 25.16 -6.75
C GLN A 379 11.29 26.11 -5.69
N TRP A 380 10.44 27.06 -6.11
CA TRP A 380 9.65 27.86 -5.18
C TRP A 380 8.45 27.09 -4.66
N VAL A 381 8.16 27.23 -3.36
CA VAL A 381 6.87 26.87 -2.78
C VAL A 381 5.96 28.10 -2.84
N VAL A 382 4.82 27.96 -3.47
CA VAL A 382 3.82 29.00 -3.72
C VAL A 382 2.50 28.63 -3.06
N LYS A 383 1.82 29.61 -2.46
CA LYS A 383 0.47 29.46 -1.89
C LYS A 383 -0.44 30.57 -2.40
N TYR A 384 -1.74 30.28 -2.50
CA TYR A 384 -2.74 31.30 -2.72
C TYR A 384 -3.10 31.95 -1.37
N LEU A 385 -2.84 33.25 -1.24
CA LEU A 385 -3.06 34.02 -0.01
C LEU A 385 -4.07 35.13 -0.27
N THR A 386 -4.79 35.53 0.79
CA THR A 386 -5.81 36.59 0.73
C THR A 386 -5.50 37.71 1.72
N ALA A 387 -5.83 38.95 1.35
CA ALA A 387 -5.64 40.11 2.21
C ALA A 387 -6.44 39.99 3.52
N ALA A 388 -7.63 39.35 3.45
CA ALA A 388 -8.53 39.22 4.60
C ALA A 388 -8.00 38.25 5.68
N GLN A 389 -7.22 37.23 5.31
CA GLN A 389 -6.87 36.13 6.22
C GLN A 389 -5.36 35.97 6.43
N ASP A 390 -4.52 36.45 5.50
CA ASP A 390 -3.07 36.17 5.50
C ASP A 390 -2.21 37.42 5.71
N SER A 391 -2.82 38.56 6.03
CA SER A 391 -2.13 39.85 6.23
C SER A 391 -1.26 40.29 5.04
N VAL A 392 -1.63 39.86 3.82
CA VAL A 392 -1.00 40.29 2.57
C VAL A 392 -1.72 41.50 1.96
N GLY A 393 -1.08 42.20 1.03
CA GLY A 393 -1.63 43.44 0.44
C GLY A 393 -2.82 43.24 -0.52
N SER A 394 -2.97 42.04 -1.09
CA SER A 394 -4.04 41.70 -2.04
C SER A 394 -4.17 40.18 -2.17
N ASP A 395 -5.29 39.70 -2.67
CA ASP A 395 -5.46 38.29 -2.98
C ASP A 395 -4.59 37.89 -4.18
N GLY A 396 -3.91 36.74 -4.10
CA GLY A 396 -3.03 36.27 -5.19
C GLY A 396 -2.13 35.11 -4.82
N PHE A 397 -1.26 34.73 -5.75
CA PHE A 397 -0.24 33.70 -5.55
C PHE A 397 1.05 34.32 -5.00
N TYR A 398 1.57 33.76 -3.91
CA TYR A 398 2.75 34.24 -3.21
C TYR A 398 3.79 33.14 -3.07
N LYS A 399 5.05 33.46 -3.34
CA LYS A 399 6.19 32.61 -2.97
C LYS A 399 6.36 32.65 -1.45
N THR A 400 6.27 31.51 -0.79
CA THR A 400 6.31 31.38 0.67
C THR A 400 7.46 30.49 1.18
N GLY A 401 8.18 29.81 0.29
CA GLY A 401 9.29 28.95 0.66
C GLY A 401 10.21 28.59 -0.51
N LYS A 402 11.40 28.11 -0.18
CA LYS A 402 12.38 27.52 -1.10
C LYS A 402 12.49 26.03 -0.78
N LEU A 403 12.27 25.16 -1.76
CA LEU A 403 12.39 23.70 -1.58
C LEU A 403 13.71 23.21 -2.21
N SER A 404 14.43 22.36 -1.48
CA SER A 404 15.65 21.67 -1.94
C SER A 404 15.56 20.17 -1.69
N TRP A 405 15.99 19.35 -2.65
CA TRP A 405 16.05 17.89 -2.51
C TRP A 405 17.39 17.44 -1.93
N GLY A 406 17.34 16.76 -0.77
CA GLY A 406 18.51 16.18 -0.11
C GLY A 406 18.40 14.66 0.01
N GLN A 407 19.43 14.02 0.60
CA GLN A 407 19.45 12.56 0.83
C GLN A 407 18.29 12.07 1.71
N ASN A 408 17.76 12.93 2.57
CA ASN A 408 16.65 12.60 3.48
C ASN A 408 15.30 13.18 2.99
N GLY A 409 15.18 13.46 1.68
CA GLY A 409 13.96 14.01 1.07
C GLY A 409 13.92 15.54 0.95
N PRO A 410 12.75 16.11 0.63
CA PRO A 410 12.60 17.53 0.35
C PRO A 410 12.63 18.36 1.63
N THR A 411 13.46 19.40 1.67
CA THR A 411 13.51 20.38 2.77
C THR A 411 12.95 21.72 2.30
N ILE A 412 12.03 22.31 3.06
CA ILE A 412 11.45 23.63 2.76
C ILE A 412 12.02 24.67 3.73
N THR A 413 12.73 25.66 3.20
CA THR A 413 13.12 26.85 3.95
C THR A 413 12.08 27.95 3.74
N ALA A 414 11.52 28.48 4.84
CA ALA A 414 10.54 29.55 4.77
C ALA A 414 11.11 30.79 4.05
N PHE A 415 10.29 31.41 3.21
CA PHE A 415 10.62 32.61 2.46
C PHE A 415 9.45 33.58 2.55
N GLY A 416 9.71 34.85 2.87
CA GLY A 416 8.63 35.83 3.09
C GLY A 416 7.67 35.92 1.91
N PRO A 417 6.35 36.09 2.14
CA PRO A 417 5.36 36.05 1.07
C PRO A 417 5.65 37.15 0.04
N THR A 418 6.09 36.74 -1.15
CA THR A 418 6.35 37.64 -2.28
C THR A 418 5.38 37.35 -3.41
N GLN A 419 4.56 38.33 -3.78
CA GLN A 419 3.50 38.13 -4.77
C GLN A 419 4.07 37.87 -6.16
N ILE A 420 3.50 36.89 -6.86
CA ILE A 420 3.69 36.69 -8.29
C ILE A 420 2.72 37.64 -9.00
N VAL A 421 3.26 38.68 -9.64
CA VAL A 421 2.48 39.69 -10.35
C VAL A 421 2.28 39.24 -11.79
N LEU A 422 1.02 39.07 -12.20
CA LEU A 422 0.63 38.64 -13.55
C LEU A 422 -0.03 39.78 -14.30
N SER A 423 0.29 39.91 -15.59
CA SER A 423 -0.37 40.80 -16.53
C SER A 423 -1.78 40.31 -16.87
N SER A 424 -2.63 41.18 -17.39
CA SER A 424 -3.97 40.77 -17.84
C SER A 424 -3.88 39.65 -18.89
N ASN A 425 -4.63 38.56 -18.69
CA ASN A 425 -4.61 37.35 -19.52
C ASN A 425 -3.28 36.58 -19.54
N GLU A 426 -2.37 36.86 -18.62
CA GLU A 426 -1.18 36.04 -18.43
C GLU A 426 -1.55 34.73 -17.73
N SER A 427 -0.94 33.61 -18.19
CA SER A 427 -1.10 32.30 -17.56
C SER A 427 0.06 32.02 -16.63
N LEU A 428 -0.25 31.67 -15.39
CA LEU A 428 0.70 31.14 -14.43
C LEU A 428 0.65 29.61 -14.50
N TYR A 429 1.80 29.01 -14.81
CA TYR A 429 2.00 27.57 -14.82
C TYR A 429 2.72 27.17 -13.53
N MET A 430 2.16 26.19 -12.84
CA MET A 430 2.66 25.66 -11.59
C MET A 430 2.50 24.13 -11.61
N TYR A 431 3.04 23.48 -10.59
CA TYR A 431 2.85 22.06 -10.35
C TYR A 431 2.37 21.86 -8.91
N SER A 432 1.54 20.88 -8.61
CA SER A 432 1.12 20.57 -7.24
C SER A 432 1.00 19.07 -7.06
N GLU A 433 1.83 18.51 -6.18
CA GLU A 433 1.70 17.11 -5.74
C GLU A 433 0.30 16.86 -5.15
N GLN A 434 -0.22 17.84 -4.41
CA GLN A 434 -1.55 17.76 -3.79
C GLN A 434 -2.70 17.78 -4.80
N LEU A 435 -2.48 18.19 -6.05
CA LEU A 435 -3.48 18.13 -7.12
C LEU A 435 -3.09 17.14 -8.22
N GLY A 436 -2.05 16.33 -7.99
CA GLY A 436 -1.63 15.28 -8.91
C GLY A 436 -0.88 15.75 -10.15
N GLY A 437 -0.36 16.98 -10.17
CA GLY A 437 0.51 17.44 -11.25
C GLY A 437 0.36 18.90 -11.66
N GLU A 438 0.33 19.13 -12.98
CA GLU A 438 0.33 20.47 -13.57
C GLU A 438 -0.93 21.27 -13.22
N VAL A 439 -0.71 22.54 -12.89
CA VAL A 439 -1.74 23.51 -12.53
C VAL A 439 -1.56 24.77 -13.35
N LYS A 440 -2.65 25.27 -13.93
CA LYS A 440 -2.68 26.52 -14.68
C LYS A 440 -3.69 27.49 -14.06
N TYR A 441 -3.26 28.73 -13.89
CA TYR A 441 -4.15 29.82 -13.52
C TYR A 441 -4.06 30.93 -14.57
N LEU A 442 -5.21 31.38 -15.07
CA LEU A 442 -5.29 32.51 -16.00
C LEU A 442 -5.71 33.77 -15.24
N GLN A 443 -4.90 34.81 -15.32
CA GLN A 443 -5.12 36.04 -14.57
C GLN A 443 -6.51 36.64 -14.87
N GLY A 444 -7.30 36.86 -13.82
CA GLY A 444 -8.66 37.39 -13.89
C GLY A 444 -9.77 36.32 -13.83
N LYS A 445 -9.42 35.04 -13.74
CA LYS A 445 -10.37 33.96 -13.46
C LYS A 445 -10.53 33.75 -11.95
N THR A 446 -11.65 33.14 -11.54
CA THR A 446 -11.97 32.84 -10.13
C THR A 446 -11.60 31.41 -9.73
N ALA A 447 -11.06 30.63 -10.67
CA ALA A 447 -10.65 29.25 -10.48
C ALA A 447 -9.35 28.99 -11.23
N LEU A 448 -8.57 28.04 -10.72
CA LEU A 448 -7.45 27.43 -11.42
C LEU A 448 -7.90 26.13 -12.08
N THR A 449 -7.18 25.68 -13.10
CA THR A 449 -7.38 24.40 -13.76
C THR A 449 -6.24 23.44 -13.43
N TYR A 450 -6.59 22.19 -13.18
CA TYR A 450 -5.65 21.08 -13.04
C TYR A 450 -6.20 19.89 -13.86
N TYR A 451 -5.42 18.83 -14.00
CA TYR A 451 -5.80 17.69 -14.82
C TYR A 451 -5.78 16.41 -13.99
N GLU A 452 -6.85 15.62 -14.11
CA GLU A 452 -6.84 14.23 -13.66
C GLU A 452 -6.38 13.35 -14.81
N GLN A 453 -5.33 12.58 -14.59
CA GLN A 453 -4.77 11.66 -15.58
C GLN A 453 -5.31 10.25 -15.38
N SER A 454 -5.52 9.57 -16.50
CA SER A 454 -5.79 8.13 -16.56
C SER A 454 -5.11 7.52 -17.78
N PHE A 455 -4.68 6.27 -17.67
CA PHE A 455 -4.08 5.54 -18.78
C PHE A 455 -5.16 4.79 -19.54
N ILE A 456 -5.10 4.86 -20.86
CA ILE A 456 -5.92 4.07 -21.76
C ILE A 456 -5.20 2.74 -21.95
N ASN A 457 -5.69 1.69 -21.30
CA ASN A 457 -5.06 0.37 -21.33
C ASN A 457 -5.62 -0.53 -22.43
N GLY A 458 -6.70 -0.12 -23.11
CA GLY A 458 -7.35 -0.88 -24.18
C GLY A 458 -8.67 -1.52 -23.78
N SER A 459 -9.01 -1.52 -22.49
CA SER A 459 -10.26 -2.08 -22.00
C SER A 459 -11.47 -1.17 -22.21
N GLU A 460 -11.26 0.09 -22.61
CA GLU A 460 -12.27 1.14 -22.77
C GLU A 460 -13.18 0.94 -24.00
N THR A 461 -13.78 -0.24 -24.13
CA THR A 461 -14.59 -0.71 -25.28
C THR A 461 -16.10 -0.70 -25.04
N GLY A 462 -16.54 -0.31 -23.83
CA GLY A 462 -17.95 -0.20 -23.45
C GLY A 462 -18.70 0.93 -24.18
N SER A 463 -20.03 0.94 -24.02
CA SER A 463 -20.88 1.94 -24.66
C SER A 463 -20.55 3.36 -24.17
N GLY A 464 -20.09 4.22 -25.07
CA GLY A 464 -19.70 5.59 -24.77
C GLY A 464 -18.23 5.77 -24.36
N GLU A 465 -17.45 4.68 -24.33
CA GLU A 465 -16.02 4.71 -24.05
C GLU A 465 -15.20 4.98 -25.32
N LEU A 466 -13.92 5.33 -25.14
CA LEU A 466 -13.05 5.83 -26.20
C LEU A 466 -12.88 4.83 -27.35
N LEU A 467 -12.83 3.54 -27.03
CA LEU A 467 -12.52 2.44 -27.95
C LEU A 467 -13.74 1.55 -28.22
N ASN A 468 -14.95 2.06 -28.00
CA ASN A 468 -16.20 1.36 -28.32
C ASN A 468 -16.27 0.86 -29.78
N GLY A 469 -15.64 1.58 -30.71
CA GLY A 469 -15.50 1.17 -32.11
C GLY A 469 -14.31 0.26 -32.42
N GLY A 470 -13.58 -0.22 -31.41
CA GLY A 470 -12.30 -0.92 -31.53
C GLY A 470 -11.10 -0.03 -31.91
N SER A 471 -11.34 1.22 -32.31
CA SER A 471 -10.31 2.20 -32.62
C SER A 471 -10.81 3.63 -32.46
N VAL A 472 -9.90 4.57 -32.27
CA VAL A 472 -10.16 6.02 -32.21
C VAL A 472 -9.22 6.78 -33.14
N THR A 473 -9.71 7.88 -33.72
CA THR A 473 -8.89 8.89 -34.40
C THR A 473 -8.67 10.08 -33.48
N LEU A 474 -7.42 10.50 -33.34
CA LEU A 474 -6.99 11.62 -32.51
C LEU A 474 -6.37 12.71 -33.39
N TYR A 475 -6.76 13.96 -33.13
CA TYR A 475 -6.29 15.14 -33.86
C TYR A 475 -5.31 15.93 -33.01
N CYS A 476 -4.07 16.04 -33.48
CA CYS A 476 -3.01 16.80 -32.84
C CYS A 476 -2.73 18.10 -33.60
N TYR A 477 -2.48 19.20 -32.89
CA TYR A 477 -2.15 20.50 -33.50
C TYR A 477 -0.83 21.11 -33.03
N ASP A 478 -0.25 20.60 -31.94
CA ASP A 478 0.96 21.11 -31.32
C ASP A 478 1.81 19.95 -30.80
N ASN A 479 3.13 20.03 -30.93
CA ASN A 479 4.09 18.96 -30.61
C ASN A 479 3.61 17.58 -31.08
N CYS A 480 3.22 17.47 -32.35
CA CYS A 480 2.70 16.23 -32.92
C CYS A 480 3.84 15.30 -33.32
N PRO A 481 3.93 14.06 -32.83
CA PRO A 481 5.08 13.21 -33.10
C PRO A 481 5.14 12.71 -34.55
N ILE A 482 6.35 12.57 -35.10
CA ILE A 482 6.57 12.19 -36.52
C ILE A 482 6.32 10.70 -36.84
N GLY A 483 6.19 9.83 -35.83
CA GLY A 483 6.13 8.37 -35.99
C GLY A 483 7.31 7.68 -35.33
N THR A 484 7.95 6.76 -36.05
CA THR A 484 9.17 6.08 -35.58
C THR A 484 10.31 7.10 -35.44
N LEU A 485 10.90 7.20 -34.25
CA LEU A 485 11.90 8.19 -33.88
C LEU A 485 13.31 7.61 -34.03
N ASP A 486 14.13 8.19 -34.92
CA ASP A 486 15.55 7.91 -35.03
C ASP A 486 16.38 8.84 -34.15
N LEU A 487 17.66 8.50 -33.91
CA LEU A 487 18.55 9.34 -33.09
C LEU A 487 18.68 10.77 -33.63
N SER A 488 18.57 10.96 -34.96
CA SER A 488 18.60 12.28 -35.59
C SER A 488 17.39 13.15 -35.24
N ASP A 489 16.29 12.55 -34.83
CA ASP A 489 15.05 13.26 -34.49
C ASP A 489 15.05 13.69 -33.03
N LEU A 490 16.00 13.24 -32.22
CA LEU A 490 16.05 13.50 -30.78
C LEU A 490 17.03 14.62 -30.41
N THR A 491 17.59 15.35 -31.37
CA THR A 491 18.67 16.32 -31.08
C THR A 491 18.19 17.63 -30.46
N ASN A 492 16.97 18.05 -30.79
CA ASN A 492 16.41 19.35 -30.40
C ASN A 492 15.08 19.19 -29.64
N TRP A 493 14.75 20.16 -28.79
CA TRP A 493 13.45 20.23 -28.12
C TRP A 493 12.27 20.49 -29.06
N SER A 494 12.48 21.25 -30.14
CA SER A 494 11.44 21.63 -31.09
C SER A 494 12.04 22.00 -32.46
N GLY A 495 11.23 21.96 -33.52
CA GLY A 495 11.64 22.34 -34.87
C GLY A 495 12.36 21.22 -35.62
N ALA A 496 13.30 21.57 -36.49
CA ALA A 496 14.05 20.57 -37.26
C ALA A 496 14.88 19.67 -36.33
N SER A 497 14.96 18.37 -36.64
CA SER A 497 15.67 17.37 -35.82
C SER A 497 15.16 17.28 -34.38
N SER A 498 13.85 17.53 -34.22
CA SER A 498 13.05 17.25 -33.02
C SER A 498 12.04 16.15 -33.35
N PRO A 499 11.46 15.46 -32.34
CA PRO A 499 10.57 14.33 -32.58
C PRO A 499 9.19 14.75 -33.09
N PHE A 500 9.01 16.04 -33.40
CA PHE A 500 7.73 16.64 -33.71
C PHE A 500 7.65 17.16 -35.16
N GLU A 501 6.45 17.04 -35.71
CA GLU A 501 6.07 17.53 -37.01
C GLU A 501 6.33 19.03 -37.14
N THR A 502 6.95 19.43 -38.25
CA THR A 502 7.24 20.83 -38.55
C THR A 502 6.20 21.45 -39.49
N ALA A 503 5.37 20.61 -40.12
CA ALA A 503 4.29 21.04 -40.99
C ALA A 503 3.09 21.54 -40.16
N SER A 504 2.49 22.64 -40.60
CA SER A 504 1.29 23.20 -39.96
C SER A 504 0.03 22.43 -40.32
N GLY A 505 -0.94 22.44 -39.39
CA GLY A 505 -2.24 21.81 -39.56
C GLY A 505 -2.44 20.64 -38.60
N PRO A 506 -3.66 20.05 -38.58
CA PRO A 506 -3.93 18.89 -37.76
C PRO A 506 -3.18 17.67 -38.30
N HIS A 507 -2.50 16.97 -37.41
CA HIS A 507 -1.92 15.66 -37.66
C HIS A 507 -2.83 14.60 -37.04
N ASN A 508 -3.22 13.62 -37.85
CA ASN A 508 -4.16 12.59 -37.44
C ASN A 508 -3.41 11.35 -36.97
N PHE A 509 -3.83 10.81 -35.84
CA PHE A 509 -3.32 9.56 -35.29
C PHE A 509 -4.47 8.58 -35.08
N THR A 510 -4.15 7.29 -35.15
CA THR A 510 -5.07 6.21 -34.82
C THR A 510 -4.54 5.42 -33.65
N PHE A 511 -5.44 4.94 -32.80
CA PHE A 511 -5.13 4.04 -31.68
C PHE A 511 -6.18 2.92 -31.68
N SER A 512 -5.76 1.66 -31.61
CA SER A 512 -6.59 0.48 -31.89
C SER A 512 -6.37 -0.64 -30.87
N THR A 513 -7.44 -1.36 -30.52
CA THR A 513 -7.41 -2.58 -29.71
C THR A 513 -7.19 -3.85 -30.53
N THR A 514 -6.89 -3.71 -31.83
CA THR A 514 -6.59 -4.82 -32.73
C THR A 514 -5.52 -4.46 -33.77
N GLY A 515 -4.93 -5.48 -34.40
CA GLY A 515 -3.96 -5.33 -35.50
C GLY A 515 -2.49 -5.40 -35.06
N GLY A 516 -1.58 -5.24 -36.01
CA GLY A 516 -0.13 -5.39 -35.77
C GLY A 516 0.53 -4.30 -34.91
N ASN A 517 -0.17 -3.17 -34.73
CA ASN A 517 0.22 -2.05 -33.85
C ASN A 517 -0.82 -1.89 -32.72
N LEU A 518 -1.22 -3.03 -32.13
CA LEU A 518 -2.13 -3.08 -30.99
C LEU A 518 -1.69 -2.09 -29.89
N LEU A 519 -2.64 -1.31 -29.36
CA LEU A 519 -2.43 -0.32 -28.29
C LEU A 519 -1.28 0.66 -28.54
N THR A 520 -0.95 0.90 -29.81
CA THR A 520 0.12 1.79 -30.23
C THR A 520 -0.48 2.96 -31.01
N LEU A 521 -0.03 4.18 -30.72
CA LEU A 521 -0.40 5.35 -31.53
C LEU A 521 0.25 5.23 -32.91
N VAL A 522 -0.52 5.34 -33.99
CA VAL A 522 -0.03 5.25 -35.37
C VAL A 522 -0.36 6.54 -36.11
N SER A 523 0.63 7.17 -36.71
CA SER A 523 0.41 8.35 -37.57
C SER A 523 -0.37 7.95 -38.82
N ALA A 524 -1.52 8.58 -39.06
CA ALA A 524 -2.32 8.30 -40.24
C ALA A 524 -1.66 8.80 -41.53
N ASN A 525 -0.73 9.77 -41.42
CA ASN A 525 -0.02 10.35 -42.55
C ASN A 525 1.11 9.44 -43.05
N SER A 526 1.92 8.90 -42.14
CA SER A 526 3.06 8.03 -42.47
C SER A 526 2.76 6.54 -42.36
N SER A 527 1.65 6.16 -41.70
CA SER A 527 1.35 4.78 -41.30
C SER A 527 2.40 4.15 -40.37
N GLU A 528 3.25 5.00 -39.75
CA GLU A 528 4.29 4.56 -38.82
C GLU A 528 3.79 4.59 -37.37
N PRO A 529 4.13 3.58 -36.55
CA PRO A 529 3.90 3.62 -35.11
C PRO A 529 4.76 4.71 -34.46
N VAL A 530 4.20 5.42 -33.48
CA VAL A 530 4.93 6.42 -32.70
C VAL A 530 5.73 5.71 -31.60
N ARG A 531 7.01 5.48 -31.86
CA ARG A 531 7.93 4.76 -30.98
C ARG A 531 9.38 5.12 -31.24
N TYR A 532 10.27 4.83 -30.30
CA TYR A 532 11.70 4.82 -30.59
C TYR A 532 12.04 3.71 -31.58
N ASN A 533 12.97 3.97 -32.51
CA ASN A 533 13.48 2.93 -33.39
C ASN A 533 14.09 1.79 -32.54
N ALA A 534 13.77 0.55 -32.88
CA ALA A 534 14.21 -0.64 -32.15
C ALA A 534 15.74 -0.79 -32.06
N SER A 535 16.52 -0.08 -32.90
CA SER A 535 17.98 -0.06 -32.80
C SER A 535 18.52 0.88 -31.71
N LEU A 536 17.70 1.75 -31.12
CA LEU A 536 18.13 2.70 -30.10
C LEU A 536 18.23 2.02 -28.73
N THR A 537 19.30 2.34 -28.01
CA THR A 537 19.51 1.95 -26.61
C THR A 537 19.45 3.18 -25.70
N GLN A 538 19.30 2.96 -24.38
CA GLN A 538 19.31 4.05 -23.40
C GLN A 538 20.58 4.92 -23.54
N SER A 539 21.75 4.30 -23.74
CA SER A 539 23.01 5.03 -23.93
C SER A 539 23.03 5.92 -25.18
N ASN A 540 22.24 5.62 -26.20
CA ASN A 540 22.10 6.50 -27.35
C ASN A 540 21.36 7.79 -26.98
N ILE A 541 20.36 7.70 -26.09
CA ILE A 541 19.42 8.80 -25.84
C ILE A 541 19.76 9.60 -24.57
N ASP A 542 20.62 9.10 -23.68
CA ASP A 542 21.06 9.79 -22.45
C ASP A 542 21.66 11.18 -22.71
N SER A 543 22.30 11.35 -23.87
CA SER A 543 22.92 12.62 -24.28
C SER A 543 21.95 13.57 -25.00
N THR A 544 20.71 13.14 -25.22
CA THR A 544 19.68 13.91 -25.90
C THR A 544 18.79 14.63 -24.89
N PRO A 545 18.09 15.70 -25.30
CA PRO A 545 17.08 16.33 -24.44
C PRO A 545 15.90 15.41 -24.07
N HIS A 546 15.72 14.29 -24.79
CA HIS A 546 14.59 13.36 -24.65
C HIS A 546 15.02 12.03 -24.00
N SER A 547 15.98 12.08 -23.07
CA SER A 547 16.49 10.89 -22.35
C SER A 547 15.45 10.20 -21.46
N TRP A 548 14.36 10.91 -21.11
CA TRP A 548 13.24 10.43 -20.30
C TRP A 548 12.01 10.02 -21.12
N GLY A 549 12.12 9.98 -22.44
CA GLY A 549 11.02 9.73 -23.37
C GLY A 549 10.53 10.98 -24.08
N VAL A 550 9.58 10.79 -25.00
CA VAL A 550 8.90 11.84 -25.77
C VAL A 550 7.42 11.83 -25.43
N ARG A 551 6.86 13.03 -25.19
CA ARG A 551 5.42 13.27 -25.03
C ARG A 551 4.87 14.09 -26.19
N SER A 552 3.73 13.69 -26.74
CA SER A 552 3.00 14.52 -27.69
C SER A 552 2.38 15.75 -27.00
N GLY A 553 1.99 16.75 -27.79
CA GLY A 553 1.03 17.75 -27.32
C GLY A 553 -0.41 17.18 -27.19
N PRO A 554 -1.37 18.01 -26.77
CA PRO A 554 -2.76 17.60 -26.60
C PRO A 554 -3.40 17.13 -27.90
N MET A 555 -4.03 15.96 -27.85
CA MET A 555 -4.81 15.41 -28.93
C MET A 555 -6.28 15.30 -28.55
N VAL A 556 -7.17 15.63 -29.47
CA VAL A 556 -8.63 15.64 -29.24
C VAL A 556 -9.33 14.66 -30.18
N THR A 557 -10.51 14.19 -29.80
CA THR A 557 -11.30 13.22 -30.59
C THR A 557 -12.13 13.89 -31.70
N SER A 558 -12.19 15.21 -31.72
CA SER A 558 -12.87 16.02 -32.75
C SER A 558 -12.06 17.25 -33.10
N THR A 559 -12.09 17.68 -34.37
CA THR A 559 -11.35 18.87 -34.81
C THR A 559 -11.83 20.15 -34.13
N VAL A 560 -10.89 21.05 -33.85
CA VAL A 560 -11.17 22.41 -33.33
C VAL A 560 -11.09 23.46 -34.43
N SER A 561 -11.75 24.61 -34.22
CA SER A 561 -11.80 25.69 -35.21
C SER A 561 -10.50 26.51 -35.25
N ASN A 562 -9.88 26.71 -34.09
CA ASN A 562 -8.55 27.31 -33.94
C ASN A 562 -7.63 26.34 -33.19
N SER A 563 -6.39 26.17 -33.64
CA SER A 563 -5.42 25.27 -33.01
C SER A 563 -5.14 25.60 -31.54
N TYR A 564 -5.30 26.85 -31.12
CA TYR A 564 -5.14 27.26 -29.72
C TYR A 564 -6.34 26.86 -28.83
N ASP A 565 -7.48 26.49 -29.42
CA ASP A 565 -8.66 26.05 -28.66
C ASP A 565 -8.40 24.76 -27.88
N ILE A 566 -7.39 23.97 -28.26
CA ILE A 566 -6.98 22.76 -27.52
C ILE A 566 -6.51 23.05 -26.10
N TYR A 567 -6.13 24.30 -25.81
CA TYR A 567 -5.68 24.77 -24.51
C TYR A 567 -6.75 25.58 -23.76
N ASP A 568 -7.94 25.75 -24.34
CA ASP A 568 -9.05 26.44 -23.71
C ASP A 568 -9.94 25.45 -22.95
N PRO A 569 -9.96 25.47 -21.61
CA PRO A 569 -10.75 24.54 -20.81
C PRO A 569 -12.27 24.74 -20.96
N ALA A 570 -12.72 25.85 -21.58
CA ALA A 570 -14.12 26.05 -21.93
C ALA A 570 -14.53 25.36 -23.24
N ILE A 571 -13.55 24.94 -24.05
CA ILE A 571 -13.77 24.28 -25.35
C ILE A 571 -13.37 22.80 -25.25
N VAL A 572 -12.19 22.53 -24.68
CA VAL A 572 -11.63 21.18 -24.53
C VAL A 572 -11.54 20.85 -23.05
N THR A 573 -12.42 19.97 -22.59
CA THR A 573 -12.43 19.46 -21.21
C THR A 573 -11.74 18.10 -21.08
N GLU A 574 -11.37 17.49 -22.19
CA GLU A 574 -10.75 16.18 -22.28
C GLU A 574 -9.79 16.15 -23.47
N TYR A 575 -8.56 15.70 -23.24
CA TYR A 575 -7.56 15.52 -24.28
C TYR A 575 -6.64 14.34 -23.95
N TYR A 576 -5.89 13.91 -24.95
CA TYR A 576 -5.02 12.75 -24.90
C TYR A 576 -3.58 13.13 -25.19
N VAL A 577 -2.64 12.52 -24.48
CA VAL A 577 -1.21 12.66 -24.69
C VAL A 577 -0.61 11.28 -24.88
N TRP A 578 0.21 11.11 -25.89
CA TRP A 578 1.00 9.89 -26.07
C TRP A 578 2.37 10.08 -25.48
N GLU A 579 2.79 9.14 -24.65
CA GLU A 579 4.15 9.06 -24.11
C GLU A 579 4.82 7.81 -24.66
N THR A 580 6.06 7.92 -25.12
CA THR A 580 6.87 6.79 -25.59
C THR A 580 8.32 6.94 -25.14
N GLY A 581 9.01 5.82 -24.93
CA GLY A 581 10.38 5.78 -24.45
C GLY A 581 10.93 4.36 -24.33
N LEU A 582 12.22 4.25 -24.01
CA LEU A 582 12.89 2.97 -23.85
C LEU A 582 12.69 2.35 -22.45
N GLN A 583 12.15 3.13 -21.51
CA GLN A 583 12.00 2.73 -20.12
C GLN A 583 10.60 2.15 -19.86
N PRO A 584 10.46 1.20 -18.91
CA PRO A 584 9.17 0.56 -18.63
C PRO A 584 8.06 1.55 -18.28
N TRP A 585 8.38 2.61 -17.54
CA TRP A 585 7.40 3.64 -17.18
C TRP A 585 6.88 4.44 -18.38
N ASN A 586 7.55 4.40 -19.54
CA ASN A 586 7.05 5.03 -20.76
C ASN A 586 6.16 4.10 -21.59
N GLN A 587 6.15 2.81 -21.30
CA GLN A 587 5.50 1.78 -22.09
C GLN A 587 4.20 1.33 -21.42
N LEU A 588 3.36 0.63 -22.18
CA LEU A 588 2.15 0.01 -21.66
C LEU A 588 2.35 -1.50 -21.64
N THR A 589 1.95 -2.11 -20.52
CA THR A 589 1.76 -3.56 -20.41
C THR A 589 0.33 -3.83 -20.01
N ALA A 590 -0.37 -4.64 -20.81
CA ALA A 590 -1.73 -5.10 -20.58
C ALA A 590 -1.78 -6.62 -20.79
N ILE A 591 -2.94 -7.22 -20.53
CA ILE A 591 -3.16 -8.65 -20.74
C ILE A 591 -4.48 -8.87 -21.49
N GLN A 592 -4.53 -9.91 -22.33
CA GLN A 592 -5.72 -10.36 -23.02
C GLN A 592 -6.21 -11.69 -22.45
N ASP A 593 -7.53 -11.86 -22.35
CA ASP A 593 -8.14 -13.12 -21.97
C ASP A 593 -8.17 -14.13 -23.14
N GLY A 594 -8.75 -15.31 -22.91
CA GLY A 594 -8.89 -16.35 -23.94
C GLY A 594 -9.77 -15.96 -25.14
N SER A 595 -10.52 -14.86 -25.06
CA SER A 595 -11.32 -14.29 -26.16
C SER A 595 -10.53 -13.26 -26.97
N GLY A 596 -9.35 -12.84 -26.50
CA GLY A 596 -8.55 -11.77 -27.07
C GLY A 596 -8.97 -10.38 -26.59
N ASP A 597 -9.84 -10.28 -25.59
CA ASP A 597 -10.27 -9.00 -25.03
C ASP A 597 -9.27 -8.53 -23.98
N VAL A 598 -8.94 -7.23 -23.98
CA VAL A 598 -8.02 -6.65 -22.98
C VAL A 598 -8.71 -6.65 -21.62
N VAL A 599 -8.06 -7.22 -20.61
CA VAL A 599 -8.57 -7.25 -19.23
C VAL A 599 -8.57 -5.83 -18.67
N SER A 600 -9.70 -5.43 -18.08
CA SER A 600 -9.85 -4.13 -17.44
C SER A 600 -9.38 -4.17 -15.99
N PHE A 601 -8.67 -3.13 -15.59
CA PHE A 601 -8.33 -2.83 -14.21
C PHE A 601 -8.85 -1.44 -13.87
N ASP A 602 -9.42 -1.31 -12.68
CA ASP A 602 -9.89 -0.03 -12.19
C ASP A 602 -8.70 0.84 -11.80
N LYS A 603 -8.70 2.09 -12.25
CA LYS A 603 -7.79 3.08 -11.68
C LYS A 603 -8.14 3.31 -10.21
N PRO A 604 -7.17 3.68 -9.36
CA PRO A 604 -7.46 4.18 -8.03
C PRO A 604 -8.55 5.26 -8.01
N LEU A 605 -9.46 5.17 -7.04
CA LEU A 605 -10.44 6.23 -6.81
C LEU A 605 -9.73 7.45 -6.27
N GLN A 606 -9.84 8.55 -6.98
CA GLN A 606 -9.17 9.80 -6.63
C GLN A 606 -10.21 10.85 -6.22
N PHE A 607 -9.99 11.49 -5.08
CA PHE A 607 -10.86 12.55 -4.59
C PHE A 607 -10.14 13.49 -3.62
N THR A 608 -10.62 14.72 -3.53
CA THR A 608 -10.12 15.70 -2.58
C THR A 608 -10.72 15.50 -1.18
N TYR A 609 -9.93 15.77 -0.16
CA TYR A 609 -10.28 15.69 1.25
C TYR A 609 -9.77 16.93 1.99
N SER A 610 -10.64 17.61 2.74
CA SER A 610 -10.25 18.72 3.60
C SER A 610 -10.14 18.26 5.05
N HIS A 611 -8.97 18.47 5.65
CA HIS A 611 -8.69 18.01 6.99
C HIS A 611 -9.05 19.06 8.06
N SER A 612 -9.61 18.63 9.18
CA SER A 612 -10.09 19.52 10.25
C SER A 612 -10.02 18.83 11.61
N ASN A 613 -10.07 19.61 12.71
CA ASN A 613 -10.05 19.06 14.07
C ASN A 613 -11.16 18.03 14.32
N ALA A 614 -12.33 18.20 13.69
CA ALA A 614 -13.45 17.27 13.85
C ALA A 614 -13.25 15.96 13.07
N ASN A 615 -12.41 15.98 12.03
CA ASN A 615 -12.10 14.81 11.22
C ASN A 615 -10.82 14.10 11.70
N ASP A 616 -10.06 14.70 12.61
CA ASP A 616 -8.84 14.10 13.15
C ASP A 616 -9.16 13.21 14.36
N ARG A 617 -8.58 12.02 14.42
CA ARG A 617 -8.83 11.02 15.47
C ARG A 617 -8.36 11.48 16.85
N SER A 618 -7.34 12.33 16.92
CA SER A 618 -6.89 12.98 18.16
C SER A 618 -7.79 14.16 18.59
N GLY A 619 -8.69 14.61 17.70
CA GLY A 619 -9.49 15.82 17.87
C GLY A 619 -8.75 17.12 17.54
N SER A 620 -7.54 17.05 16.98
CA SER A 620 -6.72 18.21 16.63
C SER A 620 -5.96 18.00 15.31
N ALA A 621 -6.31 18.76 14.28
CA ALA A 621 -5.66 18.71 12.97
C ALA A 621 -4.31 19.47 12.91
N GLY A 622 -3.88 20.09 14.01
CA GLY A 622 -2.57 20.76 14.12
C GLY A 622 -2.28 21.73 12.96
N THR A 623 -1.12 21.57 12.33
CA THR A 623 -0.68 22.37 11.17
C THR A 623 -1.43 22.05 9.87
N PHE A 624 -2.13 20.91 9.82
CA PHE A 624 -2.90 20.44 8.66
C PHE A 624 -4.36 20.92 8.66
N ALA A 625 -4.78 21.64 9.71
CA ALA A 625 -6.13 22.21 9.81
C ALA A 625 -6.48 23.09 8.60
N GLY A 626 -7.54 22.73 7.88
CA GLY A 626 -8.05 23.44 6.71
C GLY A 626 -7.26 23.19 5.42
N GLN A 627 -6.24 22.32 5.44
CA GLN A 627 -5.53 21.91 4.22
C GLN A 627 -6.36 20.89 3.43
N THR A 628 -6.16 20.87 2.11
CA THR A 628 -6.84 19.95 1.19
C THR A 628 -5.81 19.00 0.60
N PHE A 629 -6.13 17.71 0.63
CA PHE A 629 -5.30 16.61 0.15
C PHE A 629 -6.03 15.87 -0.97
N LEU A 630 -5.31 15.42 -1.98
CA LEU A 630 -5.81 14.46 -2.95
C LEU A 630 -5.54 13.06 -2.42
N LEU A 631 -6.62 12.38 -2.02
CA LEU A 631 -6.54 11.00 -1.58
C LEU A 631 -6.78 10.09 -2.78
N ASN A 632 -6.05 8.98 -2.79
CA ASN A 632 -6.20 7.93 -3.78
C ASN A 632 -6.54 6.65 -3.03
N TYR A 633 -7.53 5.89 -3.49
CA TYR A 633 -7.91 4.62 -2.90
C TYR A 633 -7.78 3.50 -3.92
N GLY A 634 -6.89 2.55 -3.63
CA GLY A 634 -6.59 1.37 -4.45
C GLY A 634 -7.47 0.17 -4.15
N GLY A 635 -8.32 0.23 -3.11
CA GLY A 635 -9.09 -0.92 -2.62
C GLY A 635 -8.42 -1.62 -1.43
N ASN A 636 -9.18 -2.41 -0.67
CA ASN A 636 -8.65 -3.32 0.36
C ASN A 636 -7.67 -2.69 1.38
N GLY A 637 -8.06 -1.59 2.04
CA GLY A 637 -7.21 -0.91 3.03
C GLY A 637 -6.21 0.09 2.44
N ASP A 638 -6.11 0.18 1.11
CA ASP A 638 -5.07 0.93 0.41
C ASP A 638 -5.48 2.37 0.11
N LEU A 639 -5.21 3.28 1.06
CA LEU A 639 -5.53 4.70 0.96
C LEU A 639 -4.25 5.54 1.06
N TRP A 640 -3.95 6.26 -0.02
CA TRP A 640 -2.77 7.11 -0.14
C TRP A 640 -3.11 8.60 -0.08
N GLY A 641 -2.06 9.42 0.12
CA GLY A 641 -2.15 10.89 0.12
C GLY A 641 -2.13 11.52 1.51
N ILE A 642 -2.14 10.72 2.57
CA ILE A 642 -1.83 11.16 3.94
C ILE A 642 -0.31 11.25 4.08
N PRO A 643 0.27 12.40 4.51
CA PRO A 643 1.71 12.54 4.70
C PRO A 643 2.22 11.61 5.81
N TYR A 644 3.43 11.09 5.64
CA TYR A 644 4.15 10.30 6.65
C TYR A 644 5.42 11.02 7.10
N THR A 645 5.85 10.74 8.32
CA THR A 645 7.19 11.08 8.81
C THR A 645 7.93 9.82 9.19
N GLN A 646 9.24 9.84 8.98
CA GLN A 646 10.13 8.84 9.52
C GLN A 646 10.45 9.17 10.99
N ASN A 647 10.39 8.16 11.86
CA ASN A 647 10.76 8.19 13.27
C ASN A 647 11.64 6.97 13.58
N GLY A 648 12.96 7.17 13.57
CA GLY A 648 13.90 6.06 13.57
C GLY A 648 13.81 5.28 12.25
N GLU A 649 13.60 3.98 12.33
CA GLU A 649 13.37 3.10 11.17
C GLU A 649 11.89 3.05 10.74
N ARG A 650 10.99 3.71 11.50
CA ARG A 650 9.54 3.55 11.34
C ARG A 650 8.91 4.73 10.61
N TYR A 651 7.89 4.47 9.79
CA TYR A 651 7.08 5.51 9.14
C TYR A 651 5.72 5.64 9.82
N VAL A 652 5.41 6.84 10.31
CA VAL A 652 4.16 7.13 11.05
C VAL A 652 3.36 8.19 10.29
N PRO A 653 2.04 8.02 10.13
CA PRO A 653 1.20 9.04 9.51
C PRO A 653 1.25 10.35 10.30
N GLN A 654 1.24 11.48 9.60
CA GLN A 654 1.28 12.81 10.22
C GLN A 654 -0.07 13.24 10.80
N PHE A 655 -1.17 12.60 10.39
CA PHE A 655 -2.48 12.73 10.98
C PHE A 655 -3.30 11.46 10.72
N SER A 656 -4.30 11.21 11.57
CA SER A 656 -5.21 10.08 11.46
C SER A 656 -6.64 10.56 11.29
N VAL A 657 -7.31 10.09 10.24
CA VAL A 657 -8.72 10.41 9.98
C VAL A 657 -9.62 9.57 10.90
N SER A 658 -10.61 10.23 11.51
CA SER A 658 -11.64 9.56 12.31
C SER A 658 -12.54 8.68 11.44
N ASP A 659 -13.01 7.57 12.01
CA ASP A 659 -14.00 6.73 11.35
C ASP A 659 -15.31 7.51 11.14
N GLY A 660 -15.95 7.30 9.99
CA GLY A 660 -17.24 7.94 9.69
C GLY A 660 -17.12 9.30 9.00
N VAL A 661 -15.89 9.78 8.75
CA VAL A 661 -15.66 10.98 7.96
C VAL A 661 -16.11 10.75 6.51
N LEU A 662 -16.95 11.66 6.01
CA LEU A 662 -17.44 11.64 4.64
C LEU A 662 -16.37 12.14 3.68
N MET A 663 -16.26 11.46 2.54
CA MET A 663 -15.22 11.64 1.55
C MET A 663 -15.81 11.81 0.15
N GLY A 664 -15.05 12.49 -0.71
CA GLY A 664 -15.46 12.77 -2.08
C GLY A 664 -16.21 14.09 -2.25
N SER A 665 -16.23 14.60 -3.48
CA SER A 665 -16.83 15.91 -3.80
C SER A 665 -18.33 16.02 -3.52
N ALA A 666 -19.04 14.88 -3.45
CA ALA A 666 -20.46 14.80 -3.13
C ALA A 666 -20.73 14.04 -1.83
N ASN A 667 -19.71 13.85 -0.96
CA ASN A 667 -19.80 13.04 0.26
C ASN A 667 -20.32 11.62 0.00
N GLN A 668 -19.95 11.04 -1.15
CA GLN A 668 -20.46 9.75 -1.60
C GLN A 668 -19.80 8.56 -0.88
N TYR A 669 -18.64 8.78 -0.25
CA TYR A 669 -17.90 7.74 0.46
C TYR A 669 -17.82 8.06 1.95
N VAL A 670 -17.59 7.04 2.76
CA VAL A 670 -17.28 7.14 4.19
C VAL A 670 -16.09 6.27 4.50
N VAL A 671 -15.14 6.79 5.27
CA VAL A 671 -13.89 6.10 5.60
C VAL A 671 -14.00 5.35 6.93
N LYS A 672 -13.31 4.22 7.04
CA LYS A 672 -13.10 3.50 8.31
C LYS A 672 -11.68 2.95 8.39
N ALA A 673 -11.05 3.12 9.55
CA ALA A 673 -9.76 2.54 9.84
C ALA A 673 -9.83 1.00 9.84
N ARG A 674 -8.92 0.37 9.11
CA ARG A 674 -8.72 -1.08 9.08
C ARG A 674 -7.63 -1.50 10.05
N GLU A 675 -6.55 -0.73 10.12
CA GLU A 675 -5.38 -1.03 10.94
C GLU A 675 -4.89 0.22 11.66
N ILE A 676 -4.82 0.11 12.98
CA ILE A 676 -4.44 1.19 13.88
C ILE A 676 -3.28 0.72 14.75
N GLU A 677 -2.19 1.45 14.64
CA GLU A 677 -1.12 1.41 15.60
C GLU A 677 -1.45 2.30 16.79
N GLN A 678 -1.14 1.83 17.99
CA GLN A 678 -1.34 2.57 19.22
C GLN A 678 -0.04 2.71 19.98
N THR A 679 0.22 3.91 20.51
CA THR A 679 1.31 4.13 21.47
C THR A 679 0.75 4.57 22.80
N MET A 680 1.31 4.04 23.89
CA MET A 680 0.82 4.34 25.24
C MET A 680 1.18 5.79 25.63
N GLN A 681 0.21 6.55 26.15
CA GLN A 681 0.46 7.92 26.61
C GLN A 681 1.29 7.95 27.89
N ALA A 682 2.10 9.00 28.06
CA ALA A 682 2.87 9.20 29.28
C ALA A 682 1.97 9.39 30.52
N ALA A 683 2.25 8.63 31.58
CA ALA A 683 1.54 8.67 32.86
C ALA A 683 2.47 9.14 34.01
N SER A 684 3.29 10.16 33.76
CA SER A 684 4.32 10.66 34.66
C SER A 684 3.87 10.77 36.13
N GLY A 685 4.56 10.04 37.02
CA GLY A 685 4.29 10.01 38.46
C GLY A 685 3.21 9.03 38.93
N GLN A 686 2.48 8.37 38.02
CA GLN A 686 1.41 7.43 38.36
C GLN A 686 1.93 6.01 38.68
N CYS A 687 3.17 5.70 38.32
CA CYS A 687 3.81 4.40 38.57
C CYS A 687 4.50 4.29 39.94
N SER A 688 4.27 5.21 40.88
CA SER A 688 4.98 5.24 42.17
C SER A 688 4.76 4.01 43.07
N ALA A 689 3.71 3.24 42.82
CA ALA A 689 3.42 1.97 43.50
C ALA A 689 3.98 0.74 42.78
N LEU A 690 4.47 0.90 41.55
CA LEU A 690 5.06 -0.18 40.77
C LEU A 690 6.54 -0.35 41.13
N THR A 691 6.99 -1.59 41.17
CA THR A 691 8.39 -1.94 41.45
C THR A 691 8.86 -2.95 40.41
N LEU A 692 9.91 -2.60 39.69
CA LEU A 692 10.63 -3.46 38.78
C LEU A 692 11.41 -4.51 39.59
N ALA A 693 11.35 -5.75 39.13
CA ALA A 693 12.02 -6.89 39.71
C ALA A 693 12.24 -7.98 38.64
N ASP A 694 12.96 -9.03 39.00
CA ASP A 694 13.04 -10.23 38.16
C ASP A 694 11.70 -10.98 38.15
N PRO A 695 11.23 -11.48 37.00
CA PRO A 695 10.05 -12.33 36.94
C PRO A 695 10.27 -13.59 37.78
N ALA A 696 9.17 -14.18 38.28
CA ALA A 696 9.24 -15.39 39.10
C ALA A 696 9.78 -16.61 38.33
N VAL A 697 9.73 -16.57 37.00
CA VAL A 697 10.44 -17.49 36.09
C VAL A 697 11.63 -16.76 35.52
N SER A 698 12.84 -17.30 35.70
CA SER A 698 14.06 -16.69 35.17
C SER A 698 14.03 -16.61 33.65
N VAL A 699 14.68 -15.58 33.09
CA VAL A 699 14.91 -15.48 31.64
C VAL A 699 15.78 -16.68 31.20
N PRO A 700 15.35 -17.44 30.18
CA PRO A 700 16.14 -18.57 29.68
C PRO A 700 17.44 -18.09 29.00
N THR A 701 18.50 -18.89 29.12
CA THR A 701 19.82 -18.62 28.51
C THR A 701 20.21 -19.64 27.43
N SER A 702 19.34 -20.61 27.16
CA SER A 702 19.54 -21.68 26.19
C SER A 702 18.21 -22.38 25.90
N VAL A 703 18.08 -22.97 24.71
CA VAL A 703 17.00 -23.91 24.39
C VAL A 703 17.13 -25.19 25.23
N SER A 704 16.02 -25.69 25.76
CA SER A 704 15.96 -26.94 26.53
C SER A 704 15.27 -28.10 25.81
N GLY A 705 14.32 -27.80 24.91
CA GLY A 705 13.68 -28.75 24.01
C GLY A 705 14.45 -29.02 22.72
N SER A 706 13.79 -29.69 21.76
CA SER A 706 14.37 -29.98 20.45
C SER A 706 13.28 -30.09 19.39
N ALA A 707 13.61 -29.68 18.17
CA ALA A 707 12.79 -29.87 16.97
C ALA A 707 13.19 -31.13 16.17
N ASP A 708 13.82 -32.12 16.82
CA ASP A 708 14.06 -33.43 16.21
C ASP A 708 12.74 -34.20 16.03
N ILE A 709 12.19 -34.07 14.83
CA ILE A 709 10.90 -34.64 14.41
C ILE A 709 11.05 -35.75 13.36
N GLY A 710 12.29 -36.16 13.06
CA GLY A 710 12.60 -37.15 12.04
C GLY A 710 12.62 -36.59 10.60
N ASP A 711 12.66 -37.51 9.64
CA ASP A 711 12.74 -37.18 8.21
C ASP A 711 11.43 -36.60 7.68
N MET A 712 11.54 -35.63 6.76
CA MET A 712 10.39 -35.02 6.10
C MET A 712 9.61 -36.08 5.29
N PRO A 713 8.30 -36.27 5.55
CA PRO A 713 7.47 -37.16 4.74
C PRO A 713 7.38 -36.73 3.28
N VAL A 714 7.29 -37.69 2.36
CA VAL A 714 7.01 -37.42 0.95
C VAL A 714 5.50 -37.38 0.74
N ILE A 715 4.98 -36.24 0.29
CA ILE A 715 3.58 -36.05 -0.09
C ILE A 715 3.50 -35.93 -1.62
N GLU A 716 2.63 -36.72 -2.26
CA GLU A 716 2.26 -36.56 -3.66
C GLU A 716 0.82 -36.01 -3.74
N GLY A 717 0.61 -34.83 -4.32
CA GLY A 717 -0.72 -34.24 -4.45
C GLY A 717 -0.76 -32.72 -4.29
N GLU A 718 -1.96 -32.17 -4.37
CA GLU A 718 -2.26 -30.75 -4.13
C GLU A 718 -2.20 -30.42 -2.63
N PRO A 719 -1.95 -29.15 -2.25
CA PRO A 719 -1.96 -28.72 -0.86
C PRO A 719 -3.32 -28.95 -0.22
N SER A 720 -3.32 -29.41 1.03
CA SER A 720 -4.54 -29.62 1.82
C SER A 720 -4.99 -28.35 2.54
N VAL A 721 -4.08 -27.39 2.73
CA VAL A 721 -4.34 -26.09 3.35
C VAL A 721 -3.60 -25.00 2.58
N ILE A 722 -4.30 -23.91 2.26
CA ILE A 722 -3.72 -22.71 1.63
C ILE A 722 -4.17 -21.49 2.43
N ALA A 723 -3.23 -20.68 2.92
CA ALA A 723 -3.50 -19.47 3.71
C ALA A 723 -4.46 -19.69 4.91
N GLY A 724 -4.38 -20.84 5.57
CA GLY A 724 -5.30 -21.21 6.66
C GLY A 724 -6.69 -21.70 6.22
N VAL A 725 -6.92 -21.90 4.91
CA VAL A 725 -8.18 -22.45 4.37
C VAL A 725 -7.96 -23.90 3.95
N THR A 726 -8.72 -24.81 4.57
CA THR A 726 -8.78 -26.23 4.19
C THR A 726 -9.42 -26.38 2.80
N GLN A 727 -8.78 -27.17 1.93
CA GLN A 727 -9.17 -27.35 0.52
C GLN A 727 -10.18 -28.48 0.28
#